data_AF-A0A832LV18-F1
#
_entry.id   AF-A0A832LV18-F1
#
_cell.length_a   1.000
_cell.length_b   1.000
_cell.length_c   1.000
_cell.angle_alpha   90.00
_cell.angle_beta   90.00
_cell.angle_gamma   90.00
#
_symmetry.space_group_name_H-M   'P 1'
#
loop_
_entity.id
_entity.type
_entity.pdbx_description
1 polymer ?
#
loop_
_entity_poly.entity_id
_entity_poly.type
_entity_poly.pdbx_seq_one_letter_code
_entity_poly.pdbx_strand_id
1 'polypeptide(L)'
;MNIKVVKVRTDKEMYDAVLEGNIPVLDSDKELYKILEEIGKSIDDDEIKYNLKVCKNIRFSRDLMLYVDGNKERSFRELYEFVDYYYRNKDVFSSDRHENKFRNVYLVFGFDEEKEKDVETVKKFKEEFFDTIQQLIYLDIHMDVYTKGFLEKKRIVEEFKKERWEFEELVYKAMDEIDSLIANTKDTEEIKSIALENLHKIGELLYKLESEIKVAIFATKKTGKSMVVNGLIGEELAPTSLELPTPCNILFKPIEENKIIVRDEKEEREFTNAYEVKNYLKEKFEKVKEEGHKISDIEISYPYKMYKTKKYMIYDTPGPDLATKERSMGHGEVYKTALSNSDVAVFIIDYTKYAQQSEVDLLESIREEFKNRDMVLICAVNKIDEVFSDADSEKMPIRIADFIRAKYKSMGYRNIIVIPISAMTYFYMQKLADRFPEVKGEDFAGALERIKSIIKAKEESQKEYKTYLAFIRGIAGSLETIYDIEVSYESIINVSGFELFRRYVEQVVFSKAEVDRVYNVITKIGIHYNAIKNEIESRLNILKSHKSSIENLSKEIEEFEKEDLKDIKQEIESLIEKLQGKEKELKKAVRSTLKSSFKRAEKNSKEALKNNLKEISNKFSDDDKYKDIISNRSTLDEFLEEFRESLLEVFLRSTGLGKHIKDG
;
A
#
# COMPACT_ATOMS: atom_id res chain seq x y z
N MET A 1 11.39 -41.82 -4.36
CA MET A 1 11.31 -41.96 -2.89
C MET A 1 10.03 -41.31 -2.40
N ASN A 2 9.27 -41.95 -1.51
CA ASN A 2 8.15 -41.31 -0.82
C ASN A 2 8.72 -40.47 0.33
N ILE A 3 8.97 -39.18 0.08
CA ILE A 3 9.36 -38.23 1.12
C ILE A 3 8.26 -38.20 2.18
N LYS A 4 8.60 -38.47 3.45
CA LYS A 4 7.65 -38.38 4.57
C LYS A 4 7.93 -37.14 5.40
N VAL A 5 6.86 -36.56 5.94
CA VAL A 5 6.96 -35.48 6.93
C VAL A 5 6.94 -36.11 8.32
N VAL A 6 7.96 -35.82 9.13
CA VAL A 6 8.13 -36.46 10.44
C VAL A 6 8.20 -35.38 11.51
N LYS A 7 7.37 -35.50 12.55
CA LYS A 7 7.41 -34.60 13.70
C LYS A 7 8.50 -35.06 14.67
N VAL A 8 9.45 -34.19 14.96
CA VAL A 8 10.65 -34.49 15.79
C VAL A 8 10.72 -33.55 16.99
N ARG A 9 11.32 -33.99 18.09
CA ARG A 9 11.45 -33.22 19.35
C ARG A 9 12.89 -33.06 19.81
N THR A 10 13.79 -33.90 19.32
CA THR A 10 15.21 -33.91 19.71
C THR A 10 16.13 -33.75 18.50
N ASP A 11 17.36 -33.30 18.76
CA ASP A 11 18.38 -33.10 17.73
C ASP A 11 18.72 -34.45 17.05
N LYS A 12 18.71 -35.54 17.82
CA LYS A 12 18.91 -36.91 17.31
C LYS A 12 17.78 -37.34 16.36
N GLU A 13 16.53 -37.17 16.76
CA GLU A 13 15.38 -37.52 15.89
C GLU A 13 15.39 -36.71 14.59
N MET A 14 15.80 -35.44 14.66
CA MET A 14 15.98 -34.62 13.47
C MET A 14 17.10 -35.14 12.58
N TYR A 15 18.26 -35.45 13.15
CA TYR A 15 19.38 -36.05 12.41
C TYR A 15 18.98 -37.35 11.71
N ASP A 16 18.35 -38.28 12.44
CA ASP A 16 17.89 -39.56 11.90
C ASP A 16 16.89 -39.34 10.75
N ALA A 17 15.93 -38.41 10.91
CA ALA A 17 14.95 -38.09 9.87
C ALA A 17 15.61 -37.50 8.61
N VAL A 18 16.62 -36.63 8.77
CA VAL A 18 17.34 -36.03 7.64
C VAL A 18 18.11 -37.10 6.85
N LEU A 19 18.81 -37.99 7.54
CA LEU A 19 19.54 -39.09 6.88
C LEU A 19 18.62 -40.08 6.15
N GLU A 20 17.40 -40.25 6.64
CA GLU A 20 16.38 -41.07 5.98
C GLU A 20 15.73 -40.36 4.76
N GLY A 21 16.11 -39.11 4.46
CA GLY A 21 15.52 -38.31 3.39
C GLY A 21 14.10 -37.83 3.70
N ASN A 22 13.73 -37.78 4.99
CA ASN A 22 12.45 -37.25 5.44
C ASN A 22 12.53 -35.74 5.69
N ILE A 23 11.37 -35.09 5.80
CA ILE A 23 11.24 -33.67 6.14
C ILE A 23 10.90 -33.55 7.63
N PRO A 24 11.86 -33.18 8.49
CA PRO A 24 11.60 -32.98 9.90
C PRO A 24 10.83 -31.68 10.18
N VAL A 25 9.84 -31.79 11.07
CA VAL A 25 9.11 -30.66 11.65
C VAL A 25 9.35 -30.65 13.15
N LEU A 26 10.11 -29.67 13.63
CA LEU A 26 10.60 -29.58 15.00
C LEU A 26 9.54 -29.05 15.97
N ASP A 27 9.06 -29.89 16.86
CA ASP A 27 8.16 -29.55 17.98
C ASP A 27 9.01 -29.34 19.25
N SER A 28 9.76 -28.24 19.29
CA SER A 28 10.67 -27.88 20.38
C SER A 28 10.76 -26.36 20.58
N ASP A 29 10.99 -25.94 21.83
CA ASP A 29 11.22 -24.54 22.20
C ASP A 29 12.64 -24.06 21.86
N LYS A 30 13.56 -24.97 21.53
CA LYS A 30 14.93 -24.63 21.12
C LYS A 30 14.92 -23.79 19.83
N GLU A 31 15.91 -22.91 19.68
CA GLU A 31 16.11 -22.17 18.42
C GLU A 31 16.59 -23.10 17.30
N LEU A 32 16.01 -22.95 16.11
CA LEU A 32 16.24 -23.88 15.00
C LEU A 32 17.70 -23.79 14.54
N TYR A 33 18.27 -22.59 14.40
CA TYR A 33 19.67 -22.42 14.02
C TYR A 33 20.66 -23.11 14.98
N LYS A 34 20.33 -23.25 16.27
CA LYS A 34 21.19 -23.93 17.26
C LYS A 34 21.20 -25.43 17.03
N ILE A 35 20.02 -26.00 16.79
CA ILE A 35 19.88 -27.42 16.46
C ILE A 35 20.58 -27.72 15.14
N LEU A 36 20.37 -26.86 14.14
CA LEU A 36 21.04 -27.00 12.84
C LEU A 36 22.55 -26.89 12.94
N GLU A 37 23.08 -26.11 13.88
CA GLU A 37 24.53 -26.06 14.14
C GLU A 37 25.06 -27.39 14.69
N GLU A 38 24.33 -28.03 15.61
CA GLU A 38 24.71 -29.33 16.17
C GLU A 38 24.59 -30.45 15.12
N ILE A 39 23.53 -30.43 14.32
CA ILE A 39 23.29 -31.38 13.23
C ILE A 39 24.29 -31.18 12.10
N GLY A 40 24.60 -29.94 11.73
CA GLY A 40 25.58 -29.63 10.69
C GLY A 40 26.98 -30.14 11.00
N LYS A 41 27.34 -30.27 12.29
CA LYS A 41 28.59 -30.91 12.75
C LYS A 41 28.57 -32.44 12.63
N SER A 42 27.39 -33.04 12.49
CA SER A 42 27.18 -34.50 12.48
C SER A 42 26.88 -35.05 11.10
N ILE A 43 26.46 -34.19 10.16
CA ILE A 43 26.26 -34.52 8.75
C ILE A 43 27.56 -34.23 8.03
N ASP A 44 28.19 -35.23 7.43
CA ASP A 44 29.41 -35.04 6.61
C ASP A 44 29.08 -34.68 5.15
N ASP A 45 27.84 -34.89 4.74
CA ASP A 45 27.35 -34.69 3.38
C ASP A 45 26.90 -33.23 3.14
N ASP A 46 27.63 -32.52 2.27
CA ASP A 46 27.33 -31.14 1.93
C ASP A 46 26.09 -30.98 1.02
N GLU A 47 25.72 -32.00 0.23
CA GLU A 47 24.44 -32.02 -0.52
C GLU A 47 23.28 -31.92 0.46
N ILE A 48 23.29 -32.79 1.47
CA ILE A 48 22.24 -32.84 2.50
C ILE A 48 22.16 -31.52 3.25
N LYS A 49 23.30 -30.92 3.62
CA LYS A 49 23.35 -29.62 4.31
C LYS A 49 22.74 -28.50 3.48
N TYR A 50 23.08 -28.44 2.20
CA TYR A 50 22.65 -27.36 1.32
C TYR A 50 21.16 -27.48 0.96
N ASN A 51 20.70 -28.69 0.66
CA ASN A 51 19.32 -28.98 0.29
C ASN A 51 18.40 -29.24 1.48
N LEU A 52 18.85 -28.96 2.71
CA LEU A 52 18.10 -29.29 3.91
C LEU A 52 16.75 -28.57 3.97
N LYS A 53 15.67 -29.35 4.05
CA LYS A 53 14.30 -28.87 4.26
C LYS A 53 13.83 -29.23 5.66
N VAL A 54 13.80 -28.24 6.54
CA VAL A 54 13.36 -28.39 7.94
C VAL A 54 12.57 -27.16 8.37
N CYS A 55 11.62 -27.34 9.27
CA CYS A 55 10.94 -26.20 9.89
C CYS A 55 10.62 -26.46 11.36
N LYS A 56 10.27 -25.40 12.08
CA LYS A 56 9.63 -25.47 13.39
C LYS A 56 8.14 -25.73 13.26
N ASN A 57 7.61 -26.56 14.13
CA ASN A 57 6.17 -26.68 14.32
C ASN A 57 5.63 -25.38 14.92
N ILE A 58 4.47 -24.95 14.43
CA ILE A 58 3.73 -23.82 14.99
C ILE A 58 2.38 -24.36 15.42
N ARG A 59 2.01 -24.13 16.68
CA ARG A 59 0.66 -24.40 17.18
C ARG A 59 -0.15 -23.13 17.06
N PHE A 60 -1.09 -23.11 16.14
CA PHE A 60 -1.82 -21.90 15.83
C PHE A 60 -2.86 -21.62 16.91
N SER A 61 -2.94 -20.36 17.34
CA SER A 61 -4.00 -19.93 18.26
C SER A 61 -5.37 -19.80 17.56
N ARG A 62 -5.37 -19.72 16.22
CA ARG A 62 -6.55 -19.86 15.36
C ARG A 62 -6.21 -20.77 14.20
N ASP A 63 -7.18 -21.56 13.73
CA ASP A 63 -6.96 -22.46 12.61
C ASP A 63 -6.37 -21.74 11.39
N LEU A 64 -5.35 -22.37 10.81
CA LEU A 64 -4.85 -22.06 9.47
C LEU A 64 -5.74 -22.77 8.45
N MET A 65 -6.35 -22.03 7.54
CA MET A 65 -7.31 -22.56 6.58
C MET A 65 -6.74 -22.59 5.17
N LEU A 66 -6.88 -23.72 4.47
CA LEU A 66 -6.55 -23.85 3.06
C LEU A 66 -7.78 -23.52 2.21
N TYR A 67 -7.57 -22.67 1.21
CA TYR A 67 -8.55 -22.30 0.22
C TYR A 67 -8.08 -22.73 -1.17
N VAL A 68 -9.00 -23.31 -1.94
CA VAL A 68 -8.81 -23.64 -3.36
C VAL A 68 -9.96 -23.03 -4.14
N ASP A 69 -9.62 -22.19 -5.12
CA ASP A 69 -10.56 -21.48 -5.99
C ASP A 69 -11.62 -20.70 -5.18
N GLY A 70 -11.18 -20.11 -4.06
CA GLY A 70 -12.04 -19.31 -3.16
C GLY A 70 -12.87 -20.13 -2.18
N ASN A 71 -12.83 -21.47 -2.23
CA ASN A 71 -13.56 -22.33 -1.32
C ASN A 71 -12.65 -22.86 -0.22
N LYS A 72 -13.12 -22.82 1.03
CA LYS A 72 -12.41 -23.42 2.16
C LYS A 72 -12.39 -24.94 2.00
N GLU A 73 -11.21 -25.52 1.85
CA GLU A 73 -11.01 -26.95 1.68
C GLU A 73 -10.71 -27.63 3.03
N ARG A 74 -9.77 -27.06 3.80
CA ARG A 74 -9.27 -27.69 5.03
C ARG A 74 -8.88 -26.68 6.10
N SER A 75 -8.73 -27.14 7.34
CA SER A 75 -8.22 -26.37 8.47
C SER A 75 -7.18 -27.18 9.22
N PHE A 76 -6.17 -26.49 9.73
CA PHE A 76 -5.02 -27.05 10.42
C PHE A 76 -4.82 -26.31 11.74
N ARG A 77 -4.56 -27.07 12.80
CA ARG A 77 -4.25 -26.52 14.14
C ARG A 77 -2.76 -26.37 14.37
N GLU A 78 -1.96 -27.12 13.61
CA GLU A 78 -0.52 -27.04 13.66
C GLU A 78 0.09 -27.01 12.26
N LEU A 79 1.26 -26.38 12.13
CA LEU A 79 1.97 -26.33 10.85
C LEU A 79 2.34 -27.74 10.35
N TYR A 80 2.70 -28.65 11.25
CA TYR A 80 2.96 -30.05 10.91
C TYR A 80 1.83 -30.69 10.09
N GLU A 81 0.57 -30.47 10.49
CA GLU A 81 -0.60 -31.06 9.81
C GLU A 81 -0.74 -30.53 8.37
N PHE A 82 -0.45 -29.25 8.17
CA PHE A 82 -0.45 -28.64 6.85
C PHE A 82 0.70 -29.18 5.99
N VAL A 83 1.91 -29.25 6.52
CA VAL A 83 3.09 -29.71 5.78
C VAL A 83 2.93 -31.18 5.37
N ASP A 84 2.46 -32.05 6.26
CA ASP A 84 2.13 -33.43 5.93
C ASP A 84 1.05 -33.52 4.84
N TYR A 85 0.01 -32.67 4.91
CA TYR A 85 -1.00 -32.60 3.84
C TYR A 85 -0.42 -32.16 2.50
N TYR A 86 0.42 -31.12 2.49
CA TYR A 86 1.05 -30.57 1.30
C TYR A 86 1.86 -31.62 0.54
N TYR A 87 2.74 -32.34 1.23
CA TYR A 87 3.59 -33.34 0.59
C TYR A 87 2.83 -34.61 0.17
N ARG A 88 1.70 -34.94 0.80
CA ARG A 88 0.85 -36.07 0.40
C ARG A 88 -0.08 -35.76 -0.78
N ASN A 89 -0.38 -34.49 -1.02
CA ASN A 89 -1.38 -34.06 -1.99
C ASN A 89 -0.79 -33.03 -2.97
N LYS A 90 0.44 -33.25 -3.45
CA LYS A 90 1.12 -32.32 -4.37
C LYS A 90 0.27 -31.96 -5.58
N ASP A 91 -0.57 -32.88 -6.04
CA ASP A 91 -1.50 -32.75 -7.16
C ASP A 91 -2.53 -31.60 -6.95
N VAL A 92 -2.92 -31.35 -5.70
CA VAL A 92 -3.81 -30.22 -5.34
C VAL A 92 -3.12 -28.87 -5.56
N PHE A 93 -1.81 -28.83 -5.29
CA PHE A 93 -0.97 -27.63 -5.37
C PHE A 93 -0.30 -27.46 -6.74
N SER A 94 -0.26 -28.51 -7.56
CA SER A 94 0.27 -28.44 -8.92
C SER A 94 -0.76 -27.85 -9.86
N SER A 95 -0.36 -26.85 -10.65
CA SER A 95 -1.14 -26.41 -11.80
C SER A 95 -1.12 -27.49 -12.87
N ASP A 96 -2.30 -27.95 -13.28
CA ASP A 96 -2.44 -28.93 -14.34
C ASP A 96 -2.00 -28.30 -15.68
N ARG A 97 -0.80 -28.61 -16.14
CA ARG A 97 -0.19 -28.01 -17.35
C ARG A 97 -1.01 -28.30 -18.62
N HIS A 98 -1.96 -29.24 -18.58
CA HIS A 98 -2.77 -29.63 -19.72
C HIS A 98 -4.06 -28.83 -19.93
N GLU A 99 -4.57 -28.11 -18.92
CA GLU A 99 -5.88 -27.42 -19.02
C GLU A 99 -5.83 -25.89 -18.98
N ASN A 100 -4.65 -25.25 -18.86
CA ASN A 100 -4.53 -23.78 -18.78
C ASN A 100 -5.39 -23.12 -17.66
N LYS A 101 -5.86 -23.90 -16.68
CA LYS A 101 -6.55 -23.41 -15.47
C LYS A 101 -5.59 -23.42 -14.30
N PHE A 102 -5.06 -22.26 -13.96
CA PHE A 102 -4.34 -22.07 -12.70
C PHE A 102 -5.35 -22.16 -11.55
N ARG A 103 -5.21 -23.18 -10.67
CA ARG A 103 -5.96 -23.22 -9.41
C ARG A 103 -5.45 -22.13 -8.49
N ASN A 104 -6.36 -21.34 -7.92
CA ASN A 104 -6.01 -20.32 -6.95
C ASN A 104 -5.95 -20.96 -5.56
N VAL A 105 -4.74 -21.30 -5.09
CA VAL A 105 -4.52 -21.98 -3.82
C VAL A 105 -3.78 -21.06 -2.85
N TYR A 106 -4.37 -20.82 -1.68
CA TYR A 106 -3.80 -19.93 -0.66
C TYR A 106 -4.20 -20.34 0.75
N LEU A 107 -3.45 -19.85 1.73
CA LEU A 107 -3.69 -20.05 3.15
C LEU A 107 -4.29 -18.80 3.78
N VAL A 108 -5.17 -19.00 4.76
CA VAL A 108 -5.84 -17.92 5.49
C VAL A 108 -5.73 -18.17 6.99
N PHE A 109 -5.12 -17.22 7.69
CA PHE A 109 -5.21 -17.13 9.14
C PHE A 109 -6.58 -16.58 9.54
N GLY A 110 -7.30 -17.29 10.41
CA GLY A 110 -8.59 -16.89 10.96
C GLY A 110 -8.53 -15.69 11.93
N PHE A 111 -7.67 -14.72 11.65
CA PHE A 111 -7.40 -13.55 12.48
C PHE A 111 -7.71 -12.26 11.70
N ASP A 112 -8.28 -11.29 12.41
CA ASP A 112 -8.63 -9.96 11.91
C ASP A 112 -8.13 -8.92 12.94
N GLU A 113 -7.05 -8.22 12.58
CA GLU A 113 -6.35 -7.31 13.48
C GLU A 113 -7.18 -6.07 13.86
N GLU A 114 -8.11 -5.66 13.01
CA GLU A 114 -8.90 -4.44 13.24
C GLU A 114 -10.08 -4.68 14.18
N LYS A 115 -10.50 -5.93 14.32
CA LYS A 115 -11.59 -6.34 15.21
C LYS A 115 -11.11 -6.81 16.57
N GLU A 116 -9.82 -7.10 16.71
CA GLU A 116 -9.22 -7.54 17.97
C GLU A 116 -8.77 -6.34 18.81
N LYS A 117 -9.25 -6.28 20.06
CA LYS A 117 -8.96 -5.15 20.97
C LYS A 117 -7.74 -5.42 21.84
N ASP A 118 -7.38 -6.68 22.05
CA ASP A 118 -6.23 -7.03 22.87
C ASP A 118 -4.92 -6.96 22.08
N VAL A 119 -4.07 -6.01 22.47
CA VAL A 119 -2.78 -5.73 21.82
C VAL A 119 -1.83 -6.92 21.87
N GLU A 120 -1.81 -7.67 22.98
CA GLU A 120 -0.89 -8.82 23.11
C GLU A 120 -1.36 -9.99 22.23
N THR A 121 -2.68 -10.20 22.13
CA THR A 121 -3.27 -11.14 21.19
C THR A 121 -2.94 -10.77 19.73
N VAL A 122 -3.10 -9.51 19.32
CA VAL A 122 -2.74 -9.05 17.97
C VAL A 122 -1.28 -9.33 17.67
N LYS A 123 -0.40 -9.01 18.61
CA LYS A 123 1.05 -9.19 18.48
C LYS A 123 1.42 -10.67 18.31
N LYS A 124 0.83 -11.55 19.13
CA LYS A 124 1.02 -13.00 19.02
C LYS A 124 0.56 -13.53 17.65
N PHE A 125 -0.58 -13.07 17.14
CA PHE A 125 -1.06 -13.48 15.82
C PHE A 125 -0.16 -13.02 14.68
N LYS A 126 0.36 -11.79 14.76
CA LYS A 126 1.34 -11.30 13.79
C LYS A 126 2.60 -12.17 13.80
N GLU A 127 3.09 -12.53 14.98
CA GLU A 127 4.23 -13.44 15.12
C GLU A 127 3.96 -14.81 14.49
N GLU A 128 2.82 -15.45 14.79
CA GLU A 128 2.42 -16.73 14.19
C GLU A 128 2.33 -16.65 12.65
N PHE A 129 1.79 -15.54 12.11
CA PHE A 129 1.68 -15.30 10.68
C PHE A 129 3.05 -15.22 9.99
N PHE A 130 3.95 -14.37 10.49
CA PHE A 130 5.29 -14.22 9.92
C PHE A 130 6.17 -15.46 10.16
N ASP A 131 6.00 -16.15 11.28
CA ASP A 131 6.67 -17.43 11.52
C ASP A 131 6.24 -18.47 10.50
N THR A 132 4.95 -18.55 10.20
CA THR A 132 4.43 -19.48 9.20
C THR A 132 5.03 -19.23 7.83
N ILE A 133 5.03 -17.99 7.35
CA ILE A 133 5.64 -17.63 6.06
C ILE A 133 7.13 -18.02 6.05
N GLN A 134 7.86 -17.72 7.12
CA GLN A 134 9.27 -18.07 7.20
C GLN A 134 9.50 -19.59 7.17
N GLN A 135 8.68 -20.37 7.88
CA GLN A 135 8.77 -21.83 7.88
C GLN A 135 8.43 -22.42 6.50
N LEU A 136 7.50 -21.84 5.75
CA LEU A 136 7.22 -22.26 4.38
C LEU A 136 8.39 -21.99 3.44
N ILE A 137 9.05 -20.84 3.60
CA ILE A 137 10.30 -20.50 2.87
C ILE A 137 11.39 -21.55 3.14
N TYR A 138 11.56 -21.96 4.40
CA TYR A 138 12.52 -23.00 4.79
C TYR A 138 12.24 -24.38 4.19
N LEU A 139 10.99 -24.66 3.86
CA LEU A 139 10.57 -25.89 3.20
C LEU A 139 10.54 -25.77 1.67
N ASP A 140 10.87 -24.59 1.12
CA ASP A 140 10.73 -24.30 -0.31
C ASP A 140 9.28 -24.48 -0.80
N ILE A 141 8.32 -24.11 0.07
CA ILE A 141 6.88 -24.10 -0.23
C ILE A 141 6.47 -22.68 -0.62
N HIS A 142 6.11 -22.50 -1.88
CA HIS A 142 5.63 -21.22 -2.41
C HIS A 142 4.11 -21.15 -2.34
N MET A 143 3.59 -20.45 -1.33
CA MET A 143 2.16 -20.25 -1.17
C MET A 143 1.83 -18.85 -0.65
N ASP A 144 0.71 -18.32 -1.13
CA ASP A 144 0.14 -17.11 -0.57
C ASP A 144 -0.43 -17.37 0.82
N VAL A 145 -0.13 -16.48 1.77
CA VAL A 145 -0.67 -16.53 3.14
C VAL A 145 -1.29 -15.18 3.44
N TYR A 146 -2.58 -15.20 3.78
CA TYR A 146 -3.37 -14.02 4.07
C TYR A 146 -3.95 -14.05 5.48
N THR A 147 -4.26 -12.88 6.03
CA THR A 147 -5.15 -12.77 7.20
C THR A 147 -6.59 -12.58 6.73
N LYS A 148 -7.56 -12.94 7.57
CA LYS A 148 -8.98 -12.73 7.25
C LYS A 148 -9.30 -11.24 7.05
N GLY A 149 -8.75 -10.37 7.90
CA GLY A 149 -8.90 -8.92 7.76
C GLY A 149 -8.32 -8.39 6.43
N PHE A 150 -7.17 -8.92 6.00
CA PHE A 150 -6.59 -8.55 4.71
C PHE A 150 -7.48 -8.95 3.52
N LEU A 151 -8.09 -10.14 3.55
CA LEU A 151 -9.02 -10.56 2.49
C LEU A 151 -10.28 -9.69 2.43
N GLU A 152 -10.76 -9.21 3.58
CA GLU A 152 -11.87 -8.25 3.63
C GLU A 152 -11.49 -6.90 3.00
N LYS A 153 -10.31 -6.36 3.34
CA LYS A 153 -9.75 -5.16 2.69
C LYS A 153 -9.61 -5.35 1.19
N LYS A 154 -9.04 -6.48 0.77
CA LYS A 154 -8.85 -6.83 -0.65
C LYS A 154 -10.18 -6.83 -1.40
N ARG A 155 -11.24 -7.42 -0.83
CA ARG A 155 -12.59 -7.41 -1.43
C ARG A 155 -13.11 -5.98 -1.62
N ILE A 156 -13.00 -5.12 -0.60
CA ILE A 156 -13.45 -3.73 -0.67
C ILE A 156 -12.67 -2.96 -1.76
N VAL A 157 -11.35 -3.15 -1.82
CA VAL A 157 -10.49 -2.55 -2.85
C VAL A 157 -10.85 -3.03 -4.25
N GLU A 158 -11.13 -4.32 -4.43
CA GLU A 158 -11.54 -4.89 -5.71
C GLU A 158 -12.92 -4.37 -6.18
N GLU A 159 -13.86 -4.15 -5.25
CA GLU A 159 -15.15 -3.51 -5.53
C GLU A 159 -14.95 -2.05 -5.93
N PHE A 160 -14.21 -1.27 -5.13
CA PHE A 160 -13.91 0.13 -5.43
C PHE A 160 -13.22 0.31 -6.79
N LYS A 161 -12.26 -0.55 -7.14
CA LYS A 161 -11.55 -0.49 -8.43
C LYS A 161 -12.47 -0.65 -9.64
N LYS A 162 -13.55 -1.45 -9.53
CA LYS A 162 -14.52 -1.65 -10.63
C LYS A 162 -15.33 -0.38 -10.90
N GLU A 163 -15.65 0.37 -9.85
CA GLU A 163 -16.52 1.55 -9.90
C GLU A 163 -15.74 2.87 -9.85
N ARG A 164 -14.40 2.81 -9.76
CA ARG A 164 -13.54 3.99 -9.57
C ARG A 164 -13.81 5.09 -10.58
N TRP A 165 -13.91 4.73 -11.87
CA TRP A 165 -14.10 5.72 -12.94
C TRP A 165 -15.41 6.49 -12.77
N GLU A 166 -16.51 5.77 -12.51
CA GLU A 166 -17.83 6.38 -12.27
C GLU A 166 -17.79 7.26 -11.03
N PHE A 167 -17.17 6.79 -9.95
CA PHE A 167 -16.99 7.58 -8.73
C PHE A 167 -16.19 8.87 -8.98
N GLU A 168 -15.12 8.80 -9.75
CA GLU A 168 -14.27 9.94 -10.09
C GLU A 168 -15.02 10.98 -10.95
N GLU A 169 -15.77 10.54 -11.97
CA GLU A 169 -16.64 11.41 -12.77
C GLU A 169 -17.69 12.13 -11.90
N LEU A 170 -18.25 11.43 -10.93
CA LEU A 170 -19.25 11.99 -10.02
C LEU A 170 -18.67 13.01 -9.06
N VAL A 171 -17.43 12.82 -8.58
CA VAL A 171 -16.73 13.82 -7.77
C VAL A 171 -16.54 15.11 -8.57
N TYR A 172 -16.07 15.02 -9.83
CA TYR A 172 -15.88 16.21 -10.66
C TYR A 172 -17.22 16.90 -10.99
N LYS A 173 -18.26 16.12 -11.32
CA LYS A 173 -19.60 16.67 -11.55
C LYS A 173 -20.15 17.39 -10.31
N ALA A 174 -19.97 16.80 -9.13
CA ALA A 174 -20.37 17.42 -7.86
C ALA A 174 -19.62 18.75 -7.60
N MET A 175 -18.33 18.82 -7.97
CA MET A 175 -17.55 20.05 -7.86
C MET A 175 -18.12 21.14 -8.77
N ASP A 176 -18.39 20.82 -10.04
CA ASP A 176 -18.95 21.77 -11.00
C ASP A 176 -20.34 22.26 -10.58
N GLU A 177 -21.21 21.35 -10.12
CA GLU A 177 -22.55 21.69 -9.66
C GLU A 177 -22.51 22.61 -8.44
N ILE A 178 -21.71 22.28 -7.43
CA ILE A 178 -21.56 23.12 -6.23
C ILE A 178 -20.96 24.47 -6.58
N ASP A 179 -19.94 24.51 -7.45
CA ASP A 179 -19.31 25.76 -7.85
C ASP A 179 -20.27 26.69 -8.62
N SER A 180 -21.21 26.11 -9.37
CA SER A 180 -22.24 26.86 -10.09
C SER A 180 -23.36 27.46 -9.21
N LEU A 181 -23.46 27.04 -7.94
CA LEU A 181 -24.48 27.56 -7.03
C LEU A 181 -24.26 29.03 -6.71
N ILE A 182 -25.34 29.80 -6.84
CA ILE A 182 -25.39 31.18 -6.35
C ILE A 182 -25.64 31.14 -4.84
N ALA A 183 -24.60 31.43 -4.05
CA ALA A 183 -24.73 31.54 -2.62
C ALA A 183 -25.20 32.96 -2.26
N ASN A 184 -26.45 33.05 -1.79
CA ASN A 184 -27.09 34.34 -1.49
C ASN A 184 -26.92 34.74 -0.02
N THR A 185 -26.23 33.92 0.78
CA THR A 185 -26.05 34.15 2.22
C THR A 185 -24.65 33.73 2.65
N LYS A 186 -24.16 34.32 3.75
CA LYS A 186 -22.87 33.92 4.35
C LYS A 186 -22.85 32.45 4.79
N ASP A 187 -23.99 31.89 5.20
CA ASP A 187 -24.08 30.47 5.60
C ASP A 187 -24.01 29.54 4.37
N THR A 188 -24.65 29.92 3.25
CA THR A 188 -24.56 29.16 1.99
C THR A 188 -23.17 29.22 1.35
N GLU A 189 -22.46 30.35 1.49
CA GLU A 189 -21.06 30.47 1.06
C GLU A 189 -20.14 29.57 1.89
N GLU A 190 -20.35 29.50 3.21
CA GLU A 190 -19.54 28.66 4.10
C GLU A 190 -19.72 27.16 3.79
N ILE A 191 -20.96 26.70 3.57
CA ILE A 191 -21.25 25.30 3.20
C ILE A 191 -20.62 24.96 1.84
N LYS A 192 -20.80 25.85 0.85
CA LYS A 192 -20.22 25.70 -0.48
C LYS A 192 -18.69 25.56 -0.40
N SER A 193 -18.04 26.43 0.38
CA SER A 193 -16.59 26.41 0.58
C SER A 193 -16.12 25.11 1.23
N ILE A 194 -16.77 24.65 2.31
CA ILE A 194 -16.42 23.39 3.00
C ILE A 194 -16.61 22.18 2.08
N ALA A 195 -17.71 22.16 1.32
CA ALA A 195 -18.00 21.08 0.38
C ALA A 195 -16.96 20.99 -0.73
N LEU A 196 -16.65 22.14 -1.37
CA LEU A 196 -15.61 22.20 -2.41
C LEU A 196 -14.24 21.82 -1.86
N GLU A 197 -13.85 22.31 -0.68
CA GLU A 197 -12.56 21.96 -0.07
C GLU A 197 -12.43 20.44 0.13
N ASN A 198 -13.47 19.78 0.63
CA ASN A 198 -13.46 18.34 0.83
C ASN A 198 -13.52 17.55 -0.48
N LEU A 199 -14.27 18.02 -1.49
CA LEU A 199 -14.29 17.40 -2.82
C LEU A 199 -12.95 17.53 -3.54
N HIS A 200 -12.29 18.69 -3.47
CA HIS A 200 -10.92 18.86 -3.96
C HIS A 200 -9.96 17.87 -3.28
N LYS A 201 -10.04 17.70 -1.95
CA LYS A 201 -9.24 16.70 -1.23
C LYS A 201 -9.53 15.27 -1.70
N ILE A 202 -10.78 14.94 -2.00
CA ILE A 202 -11.15 13.63 -2.58
C ILE A 202 -10.52 13.48 -3.97
N GLY A 203 -10.62 14.49 -4.84
CA GLY A 203 -9.98 14.49 -6.16
C GLY A 203 -8.46 14.29 -6.08
N GLU A 204 -7.77 14.99 -5.17
CA GLU A 204 -6.34 14.79 -4.94
C GLU A 204 -6.00 13.37 -4.46
N LEU A 205 -6.86 12.76 -3.64
CA LEU A 205 -6.67 11.37 -3.18
C LEU A 205 -6.85 10.38 -4.32
N LEU A 206 -7.81 10.59 -5.22
CA LEU A 206 -8.02 9.77 -6.42
C LEU A 206 -6.84 9.88 -7.38
N TYR A 207 -6.33 11.10 -7.62
CA TYR A 207 -5.14 11.31 -8.43
C TYR A 207 -3.91 10.57 -7.90
N LYS A 208 -3.72 10.52 -6.58
CA LYS A 208 -2.61 9.78 -5.94
C LYS A 208 -2.64 8.27 -6.23
N LEU A 209 -3.81 7.70 -6.52
CA LEU A 209 -3.94 6.27 -6.86
C LEU A 209 -3.36 5.91 -8.23
N GLU A 210 -3.11 6.89 -9.10
CA GLU A 210 -2.50 6.65 -10.42
C GLU A 210 -1.01 6.33 -10.33
N SER A 211 -0.35 6.71 -9.23
CA SER A 211 1.07 6.44 -9.02
C SER A 211 1.35 4.95 -8.90
N GLU A 212 2.51 4.50 -9.36
CA GLU A 212 2.98 3.13 -9.15
C GLU A 212 3.41 2.89 -7.69
N ILE A 213 3.37 1.63 -7.26
CA ILE A 213 3.89 1.22 -5.95
C ILE A 213 5.40 1.40 -5.93
N LYS A 214 5.93 1.92 -4.81
CA LYS A 214 7.35 2.24 -4.63
C LYS A 214 8.02 1.27 -3.65
N VAL A 215 9.05 0.59 -4.12
CA VAL A 215 9.90 -0.30 -3.33
C VAL A 215 11.23 0.40 -3.05
N ALA A 216 11.54 0.64 -1.79
CA ALA A 216 12.87 1.12 -1.43
C ALA A 216 13.81 -0.02 -1.07
N ILE A 217 15.03 0.07 -1.61
CA ILE A 217 16.08 -0.90 -1.38
C ILE A 217 17.19 -0.25 -0.55
N PHE A 218 17.47 -0.88 0.59
CA PHE A 218 18.44 -0.45 1.59
C PHE A 218 19.53 -1.48 1.73
N ALA A 219 20.76 -1.02 1.91
CA ALA A 219 21.86 -1.94 2.16
C ALA A 219 23.04 -1.24 2.83
N THR A 220 23.85 -1.99 3.57
CA THR A 220 25.19 -1.54 3.96
C THR A 220 26.16 -1.62 2.78
N LYS A 221 27.34 -1.01 2.91
CA LYS A 221 28.31 -0.88 1.81
C LYS A 221 28.78 -2.26 1.30
N LYS A 222 28.91 -2.40 -0.03
CA LYS A 222 29.45 -3.59 -0.72
C LYS A 222 28.63 -4.89 -0.56
N THR A 223 27.35 -4.80 -0.20
CA THR A 223 26.40 -5.93 -0.08
C THR A 223 25.84 -6.42 -1.42
N GLY A 224 26.08 -5.69 -2.53
CA GLY A 224 25.57 -6.05 -3.86
C GLY A 224 24.17 -5.49 -4.18
N LYS A 225 23.74 -4.42 -3.51
CA LYS A 225 22.47 -3.70 -3.75
C LYS A 225 22.15 -3.49 -5.24
N SER A 226 23.07 -2.93 -6.02
CA SER A 226 22.85 -2.69 -7.46
C SER A 226 22.59 -3.98 -8.23
N MET A 227 23.20 -5.10 -7.84
CA MET A 227 22.94 -6.40 -8.47
C MET A 227 21.55 -6.91 -8.14
N VAL A 228 21.05 -6.67 -6.93
CA VAL A 228 19.66 -6.98 -6.56
C VAL A 228 18.69 -6.12 -7.38
N VAL A 229 18.95 -4.81 -7.50
CA VAL A 229 18.16 -3.91 -8.36
C VAL A 229 18.14 -4.41 -9.80
N ASN A 230 19.30 -4.73 -10.39
CA ASN A 230 19.39 -5.26 -11.76
C ASN A 230 18.68 -6.60 -11.91
N GLY A 231 18.75 -7.48 -10.90
CA GLY A 231 18.01 -8.73 -10.87
C GLY A 231 16.49 -8.54 -10.84
N LEU A 232 15.99 -7.53 -10.13
CA LEU A 232 14.56 -7.17 -10.09
C LEU A 232 14.09 -6.51 -11.41
N ILE A 233 14.93 -5.68 -12.03
CA ILE A 233 14.65 -5.01 -13.32
C ILE A 233 14.81 -5.97 -14.51
N GLY A 234 15.65 -7.01 -14.37
CA GLY A 234 16.02 -7.92 -15.45
C GLY A 234 17.08 -7.36 -16.40
N GLU A 235 17.61 -6.16 -16.14
CA GLU A 235 18.58 -5.48 -17.01
C GLU A 235 19.62 -4.70 -16.19
N GLU A 236 20.83 -4.51 -16.74
CA GLU A 236 21.95 -3.84 -16.05
C GLU A 236 21.84 -2.30 -16.10
N LEU A 237 20.80 -1.74 -15.47
CA LEU A 237 20.59 -0.28 -15.41
C LEU A 237 21.26 0.39 -14.20
N ALA A 238 21.30 -0.31 -13.06
CA ALA A 238 21.95 0.18 -11.85
C ALA A 238 23.46 -0.04 -11.94
N PRO A 239 24.28 1.01 -11.76
CA PRO A 239 25.74 0.87 -11.79
C PRO A 239 26.21 -0.01 -10.63
N THR A 240 27.07 -0.99 -10.94
CA THR A 240 27.53 -1.95 -9.94
C THR A 240 28.62 -1.32 -9.06
N SER A 241 28.49 -1.49 -7.74
CA SER A 241 29.34 -0.83 -6.73
C SER A 241 30.84 -1.20 -6.78
N LEU A 242 31.24 -2.15 -7.61
CA LEU A 242 32.64 -2.50 -7.86
C LEU A 242 33.35 -1.45 -8.71
N GLU A 243 32.62 -0.75 -9.58
CA GLU A 243 33.18 0.29 -10.45
C GLU A 243 33.16 1.65 -9.75
N LEU A 244 32.00 2.10 -9.24
CA LEU A 244 31.81 3.35 -8.49
C LEU A 244 30.66 3.20 -7.48
N PRO A 245 30.74 3.76 -6.26
CA PRO A 245 29.59 3.81 -5.36
C PRO A 245 28.51 4.76 -5.91
N THR A 246 27.22 4.41 -5.77
CA THR A 246 26.10 5.30 -6.16
C THR A 246 26.10 6.56 -5.29
N PRO A 247 26.32 7.76 -5.84
CA PRO A 247 26.44 9.00 -5.07
C PRO A 247 25.10 9.66 -4.74
N CYS A 248 24.02 9.33 -5.45
CA CYS A 248 22.66 9.88 -5.28
C CYS A 248 21.60 8.77 -5.24
N ASN A 249 20.34 9.14 -4.99
CA ASN A 249 19.26 8.20 -5.26
C ASN A 249 19.11 8.00 -6.77
N ILE A 250 18.74 6.78 -7.13
CA ILE A 250 18.24 6.48 -8.46
C ILE A 250 16.82 5.93 -8.32
N LEU A 251 15.86 6.57 -8.98
CA LEU A 251 14.48 6.13 -9.08
C LEU A 251 14.28 5.41 -10.40
N PHE A 252 14.07 4.09 -10.35
CA PHE A 252 13.73 3.31 -11.53
C PHE A 252 12.22 3.31 -11.72
N LYS A 253 11.75 3.85 -12.84
CA LYS A 253 10.32 4.00 -13.17
C LYS A 253 9.93 3.10 -14.36
N PRO A 254 8.97 2.18 -14.21
CA PRO A 254 8.53 1.36 -15.32
C PRO A 254 7.66 2.18 -16.29
N ILE A 255 7.95 2.12 -17.58
CA ILE A 255 7.20 2.79 -18.65
C ILE A 255 6.78 1.80 -19.76
N GLU A 256 5.77 2.19 -20.52
CA GLU A 256 5.19 1.36 -21.60
C GLU A 256 5.99 1.47 -22.90
N GLU A 257 6.66 2.59 -23.11
CA GLU A 257 7.45 2.88 -24.28
C GLU A 257 8.71 2.01 -24.33
N ASN A 258 9.09 1.56 -25.52
CA ASN A 258 10.29 0.75 -25.75
C ASN A 258 11.57 1.60 -25.82
N LYS A 259 11.80 2.45 -24.83
CA LYS A 259 13.00 3.28 -24.70
C LYS A 259 13.40 3.43 -23.24
N ILE A 260 14.65 3.79 -22.99
CA ILE A 260 15.12 4.13 -21.64
C ILE A 260 15.29 5.64 -21.58
N ILE A 261 14.73 6.30 -20.56
CA ILE A 261 14.84 7.75 -20.38
C ILE A 261 15.56 8.00 -19.07
N VAL A 262 16.67 8.74 -19.09
CA VAL A 262 17.37 9.20 -17.90
C VAL A 262 17.10 10.68 -17.73
N ARG A 263 16.56 11.06 -16.58
CA ARG A 263 16.26 12.45 -16.22
C ARG A 263 16.98 12.82 -14.93
N ASP A 264 17.61 13.99 -14.93
CA ASP A 264 18.08 14.68 -13.73
C ASP A 264 17.55 16.13 -13.71
N GLU A 265 18.01 16.95 -12.77
CA GLU A 265 17.57 18.37 -12.70
C GLU A 265 17.94 19.22 -13.92
N LYS A 266 18.91 18.81 -14.74
CA LYS A 266 19.51 19.63 -15.81
C LYS A 266 19.15 19.14 -17.20
N GLU A 267 18.96 17.84 -17.38
CA GLU A 267 18.77 17.22 -18.68
C GLU A 267 17.87 15.98 -18.63
N GLU A 268 17.23 15.73 -19.77
CA GLU A 268 16.54 14.49 -20.08
C GLU A 268 17.21 13.89 -21.33
N ARG A 269 17.57 12.61 -21.26
CA ARG A 269 18.20 11.89 -22.38
C ARG A 269 17.53 10.55 -22.61
N GLU A 270 17.35 10.20 -23.88
CA GLU A 270 16.84 8.91 -24.31
C GLU A 270 17.98 8.00 -24.75
N PHE A 271 17.88 6.72 -24.39
CA PHE A 271 18.85 5.67 -24.69
C PHE A 271 18.14 4.47 -25.31
N THR A 272 18.87 3.75 -26.16
CA THR A 272 18.32 2.56 -26.85
C THR A 272 18.54 1.27 -26.06
N ASN A 273 19.55 1.23 -25.19
CA ASN A 273 19.92 0.05 -24.43
C ASN A 273 20.62 0.39 -23.11
N ALA A 274 20.65 -0.59 -22.20
CA ALA A 274 21.21 -0.42 -20.85
C ALA A 274 22.72 -0.17 -20.83
N TYR A 275 23.45 -0.67 -21.83
CA TYR A 275 24.89 -0.46 -21.93
C TYR A 275 25.25 1.02 -22.14
N GLU A 276 24.48 1.73 -22.98
CA GLU A 276 24.64 3.19 -23.15
C GLU A 276 24.36 3.96 -21.86
N VAL A 277 23.30 3.56 -21.13
CA VAL A 277 22.95 4.15 -19.83
C VAL A 277 24.07 3.93 -18.82
N LYS A 278 24.61 2.71 -18.72
CA LYS A 278 25.71 2.37 -17.83
C LYS A 278 26.94 3.23 -18.09
N ASN A 279 27.33 3.40 -19.36
CA ASN A 279 28.47 4.23 -19.72
C ASN A 279 28.21 5.71 -19.40
N TYR A 280 27.02 6.22 -19.70
CA TYR A 280 26.63 7.59 -19.37
C TYR A 280 26.68 7.85 -17.86
N LEU A 281 26.10 6.96 -17.04
CA LEU A 281 26.12 7.10 -15.58
C LEU A 281 27.55 6.98 -15.03
N LYS A 282 28.37 6.10 -15.59
CA LYS A 282 29.77 5.95 -15.19
C LYS A 282 30.56 7.24 -15.43
N GLU A 283 30.55 7.77 -16.65
CA GLU A 283 31.22 9.03 -16.97
C GLU A 283 30.74 10.18 -16.06
N LYS A 284 29.45 10.21 -15.77
CA LYS A 284 28.84 11.22 -14.90
C LYS A 284 29.29 11.09 -13.45
N PHE A 285 29.35 9.87 -12.91
CA PHE A 285 29.78 9.60 -11.53
C PHE A 285 31.30 9.79 -11.35
N GLU A 286 32.10 9.50 -12.38
CA GLU A 286 33.53 9.80 -12.38
C GLU A 286 33.78 11.31 -12.27
N LYS A 287 33.10 12.12 -13.09
CA LYS A 287 33.19 13.59 -13.00
C LYS A 287 32.81 14.13 -11.64
N VAL A 288 31.73 13.62 -11.05
CA VAL A 288 31.30 14.02 -9.70
C VAL A 288 32.33 13.69 -8.63
N LYS A 289 32.98 12.52 -8.74
CA LYS A 289 34.06 12.13 -7.83
C LYS A 289 35.29 13.03 -7.96
N GLU A 290 35.59 13.52 -9.17
CA GLU A 290 36.71 14.42 -9.44
C GLU A 290 36.44 15.87 -9.01
N GLU A 291 35.22 16.37 -9.27
CA GLU A 291 34.83 17.77 -9.02
C GLU A 291 34.30 18.01 -7.60
N GLY A 292 33.93 16.95 -6.86
CA GLY A 292 33.40 17.04 -5.50
C GLY A 292 32.03 17.71 -5.41
N HIS A 293 31.30 17.80 -6.53
CA HIS A 293 29.98 18.43 -6.59
C HIS A 293 28.85 17.47 -6.19
N LYS A 294 27.79 18.00 -5.59
CA LYS A 294 26.57 17.23 -5.30
C LYS A 294 25.85 16.92 -6.61
N ILE A 295 25.50 15.66 -6.83
CA ILE A 295 24.65 15.25 -7.95
C ILE A 295 23.20 15.17 -7.47
N SER A 296 22.26 15.64 -8.28
CA SER A 296 20.83 15.51 -8.01
C SER A 296 20.36 14.07 -8.21
N ASP A 297 19.21 13.75 -7.61
CA ASP A 297 18.58 12.45 -7.78
C ASP A 297 18.27 12.19 -9.26
N ILE A 298 18.50 10.95 -9.70
CA ILE A 298 18.34 10.54 -11.09
C ILE A 298 17.07 9.69 -11.21
N GLU A 299 16.22 9.98 -12.18
CA GLU A 299 15.12 9.11 -12.59
C GLU A 299 15.54 8.33 -13.85
N ILE A 300 15.38 7.00 -13.83
CA ILE A 300 15.60 6.12 -14.98
C ILE A 300 14.27 5.44 -15.30
N SER A 301 13.62 5.91 -16.35
CA SER A 301 12.42 5.26 -16.88
C SER A 301 12.79 4.11 -17.81
N TYR A 302 12.22 2.91 -17.63
CA TYR A 302 12.63 1.69 -18.35
C TYR A 302 11.44 0.87 -18.91
N PRO A 303 11.62 0.14 -20.03
CA PRO A 303 10.55 -0.59 -20.70
C PRO A 303 10.23 -1.93 -20.01
N TYR A 304 9.41 -1.90 -18.96
CA TYR A 304 9.18 -3.08 -18.10
C TYR A 304 8.63 -4.30 -18.84
N LYS A 305 7.78 -4.10 -19.87
CA LYS A 305 7.25 -5.19 -20.71
C LYS A 305 8.35 -5.87 -21.52
N MET A 306 9.27 -5.09 -22.09
CA MET A 306 10.41 -5.61 -22.85
C MET A 306 11.32 -6.44 -21.94
N TYR A 307 11.51 -6.00 -20.70
CA TYR A 307 12.31 -6.72 -19.69
C TYR A 307 11.54 -7.82 -18.94
N LYS A 308 10.27 -8.06 -19.29
CA LYS A 308 9.42 -9.10 -18.70
C LYS A 308 9.31 -8.96 -17.17
N THR A 309 9.33 -7.73 -16.67
CA THR A 309 9.15 -7.42 -15.25
C THR A 309 7.76 -6.90 -14.94
N LYS A 310 7.47 -6.67 -13.67
CA LYS A 310 6.18 -6.10 -13.23
C LYS A 310 6.28 -4.58 -13.07
N LYS A 311 5.14 -3.92 -13.10
CA LYS A 311 5.03 -2.45 -13.05
C LYS A 311 5.06 -1.92 -11.61
N TYR A 312 6.26 -1.77 -11.04
CA TYR A 312 6.50 -1.05 -9.78
C TYR A 312 7.80 -0.24 -9.85
N MET A 313 7.92 0.81 -9.04
CA MET A 313 9.10 1.66 -8.97
C MET A 313 10.10 1.13 -7.95
N ILE A 314 11.40 1.34 -8.22
CA ILE A 314 12.48 0.96 -7.30
C ILE A 314 13.29 2.21 -6.92
N TYR A 315 13.38 2.49 -5.64
CA TYR A 315 14.30 3.47 -5.08
C TYR A 315 15.61 2.78 -4.68
N ASP A 316 16.67 3.06 -5.44
CA ASP A 316 18.03 2.67 -5.11
C ASP A 316 18.71 3.76 -4.27
N THR A 317 18.91 3.51 -2.96
CA THR A 317 19.35 4.53 -1.99
C THR A 317 20.87 4.50 -1.75
N PRO A 318 21.60 5.63 -1.66
CA PRO A 318 23.03 5.64 -1.35
C PRO A 318 23.37 4.82 -0.10
N GLY A 319 24.57 4.25 -0.06
CA GLY A 319 25.02 3.51 1.13
C GLY A 319 25.05 4.40 2.38
N PRO A 320 24.72 3.89 3.58
CA PRO A 320 24.52 4.68 4.79
C PRO A 320 25.74 5.54 5.16
N ASP A 321 26.97 5.08 4.93
CA ASP A 321 28.17 5.88 5.23
C ASP A 321 28.30 7.17 4.40
N LEU A 322 27.74 7.20 3.19
CA LEU A 322 27.68 8.40 2.35
C LEU A 322 26.57 9.36 2.82
N ALA A 323 25.47 8.80 3.35
CA ALA A 323 24.40 9.59 3.97
C ALA A 323 24.76 10.10 5.38
N THR A 324 25.65 9.40 6.10
CA THR A 324 25.93 9.66 7.53
C THR A 324 27.20 10.48 7.77
N LYS A 325 28.20 10.44 6.87
CA LYS A 325 29.44 11.22 7.02
C LYS A 325 29.26 12.73 6.82
N GLU A 326 28.13 13.16 6.26
CA GLU A 326 27.78 14.58 6.11
C GLU A 326 26.55 14.94 6.96
N ARG A 327 26.60 14.72 8.28
CA ARG A 327 25.63 15.33 9.21
C ARG A 327 25.61 16.87 9.16
N SER A 328 26.52 17.49 8.42
CA SER A 328 26.60 18.94 8.24
C SER A 328 25.91 19.48 6.99
N MET A 329 25.53 18.65 5.99
CA MET A 329 24.90 19.15 4.76
C MET A 329 23.97 18.10 4.10
N GLY A 330 22.67 18.13 4.41
CA GLY A 330 21.56 17.75 3.51
C GLY A 330 21.41 16.31 2.97
N HIS A 331 22.22 15.31 3.38
CA HIS A 331 22.10 13.92 2.87
C HIS A 331 21.31 12.95 3.77
N GLY A 332 21.14 13.26 5.06
CA GLY A 332 20.26 12.47 5.95
C GLY A 332 18.77 12.57 5.60
N GLU A 333 18.35 13.64 4.93
CA GLU A 333 16.98 13.84 4.45
C GLU A 333 16.64 12.96 3.24
N VAL A 334 17.65 12.62 2.43
CA VAL A 334 17.50 11.83 1.19
C VAL A 334 17.05 10.40 1.51
N TYR A 335 17.67 9.79 2.51
CA TYR A 335 17.33 8.47 3.04
C TYR A 335 15.92 8.43 3.64
N LYS A 336 15.58 9.44 4.47
CA LYS A 336 14.25 9.60 5.06
C LYS A 336 13.16 9.87 4.03
N THR A 337 13.47 10.61 2.97
CA THR A 337 12.54 10.91 1.88
C THR A 337 12.22 9.65 1.07
N ALA A 338 13.24 8.83 0.76
CA ALA A 338 13.02 7.55 0.08
C ALA A 338 12.17 6.59 0.93
N LEU A 339 12.45 6.48 2.23
CA LEU A 339 11.66 5.70 3.19
C LEU A 339 10.22 6.22 3.31
N SER A 340 10.05 7.53 3.48
CA SER A 340 8.74 8.17 3.66
C SER A 340 7.83 8.02 2.44
N ASN A 341 8.42 7.95 1.25
CA ASN A 341 7.70 7.85 -0.01
C ASN A 341 7.56 6.42 -0.55
N SER A 342 8.01 5.41 0.20
CA SER A 342 7.93 4.01 -0.23
C SER A 342 6.82 3.23 0.48
N ASP A 343 6.26 2.26 -0.24
CA ASP A 343 5.21 1.36 0.24
C ASP A 343 5.78 0.04 0.76
N VAL A 344 6.96 -0.37 0.27
CA VAL A 344 7.67 -1.61 0.65
C VAL A 344 9.15 -1.33 0.88
N ALA A 345 9.76 -2.00 1.86
CA ALA A 345 11.20 -1.94 2.08
C ALA A 345 11.88 -3.31 1.97
N VAL A 346 12.98 -3.32 1.24
CA VAL A 346 13.91 -4.44 1.14
C VAL A 346 15.23 -4.04 1.79
N PHE A 347 15.68 -4.82 2.76
CA PHE A 347 16.97 -4.65 3.41
C PHE A 347 17.94 -5.75 2.97
N ILE A 348 19.07 -5.36 2.38
CA ILE A 348 20.07 -6.29 1.85
C ILE A 348 21.28 -6.31 2.78
N ILE A 349 21.67 -7.52 3.18
CA ILE A 349 22.89 -7.79 3.94
C ILE A 349 23.80 -8.75 3.18
N ASP A 350 25.06 -8.78 3.54
CA ASP A 350 26.07 -9.65 2.93
C ASP A 350 26.18 -10.94 3.75
N TYR A 351 26.13 -12.09 3.07
CA TYR A 351 26.30 -13.42 3.65
C TYR A 351 27.58 -13.55 4.51
N THR A 352 28.65 -12.83 4.17
CA THR A 352 29.92 -12.88 4.93
C THR A 352 30.00 -11.87 6.06
N LYS A 353 29.09 -10.91 6.11
CA LYS A 353 29.17 -9.76 7.03
C LYS A 353 27.79 -9.49 7.62
N TYR A 354 27.23 -10.46 8.32
CA TYR A 354 25.95 -10.29 8.98
C TYR A 354 26.08 -9.80 10.42
N ALA A 355 25.18 -8.89 10.75
CA ALA A 355 24.92 -8.30 12.05
C ALA A 355 26.07 -7.51 12.68
N GLN A 356 26.71 -6.71 11.82
CA GLN A 356 27.66 -5.65 12.21
C GLN A 356 26.92 -4.45 12.82
N GLN A 357 27.61 -3.64 13.62
CA GLN A 357 26.98 -2.49 14.29
C GLN A 357 26.33 -1.51 13.29
N SER A 358 26.96 -1.27 12.14
CA SER A 358 26.42 -0.40 11.09
C SER A 358 25.09 -0.89 10.49
N GLU A 359 24.86 -2.20 10.47
CA GLU A 359 23.59 -2.79 10.04
C GLU A 359 22.50 -2.61 11.10
N VAL A 360 22.88 -2.76 12.37
CA VAL A 360 21.98 -2.51 13.51
C VAL A 360 21.55 -1.05 13.53
N ASP A 361 22.49 -0.13 13.40
CA ASP A 361 22.20 1.32 13.38
C ASP A 361 21.27 1.70 12.21
N LEU A 362 21.49 1.09 11.03
CA LEU A 362 20.63 1.30 9.86
C LEU A 362 19.22 0.75 10.09
N LEU A 363 19.10 -0.46 10.64
CA LEU A 363 17.80 -1.05 10.99
C LEU A 363 17.07 -0.21 12.04
N GLU A 364 17.76 0.34 13.03
CA GLU A 364 17.16 1.23 14.04
C GLU A 364 16.60 2.49 13.38
N SER A 365 17.34 3.09 12.44
CA SER A 365 16.86 4.25 11.69
C SER A 365 15.61 3.95 10.85
N ILE A 366 15.58 2.79 10.18
CA ILE A 366 14.42 2.22 9.48
C ILE A 366 13.24 2.13 10.44
N ARG A 367 13.44 1.52 11.61
CA ARG A 367 12.38 1.28 12.59
C ARG A 367 11.73 2.57 13.08
N GLU A 368 12.51 3.61 13.36
CA GLU A 368 11.98 4.90 13.82
C GLU A 368 11.05 5.53 12.77
N GLU A 369 11.44 5.52 11.49
CA GLU A 369 10.60 6.01 10.39
C GLU A 369 9.34 5.15 10.18
N PHE A 370 9.40 3.88 10.57
CA PHE A 370 8.28 2.93 10.44
C PHE A 370 7.40 2.75 11.68
N LYS A 371 7.66 3.43 12.80
CA LYS A 371 6.85 3.28 14.03
C LYS A 371 5.34 3.48 13.84
N ASN A 372 4.95 4.25 12.83
CA ASN A 372 3.55 4.56 12.51
C ASN A 372 3.03 3.87 11.22
N ARG A 373 3.75 2.89 10.67
CA ARG A 373 3.38 2.17 9.43
C ARG A 373 3.51 0.66 9.61
N ASP A 374 2.48 -0.11 9.25
CA ASP A 374 2.53 -1.59 9.30
C ASP A 374 3.22 -2.18 8.05
N MET A 375 4.49 -1.83 7.86
CA MET A 375 5.25 -2.22 6.68
C MET A 375 5.96 -3.57 6.89
N VAL A 376 5.94 -4.41 5.85
CA VAL A 376 6.68 -5.69 5.84
C VAL A 376 8.14 -5.40 5.50
N LEU A 377 9.06 -5.85 6.37
CA LEU A 377 10.50 -5.78 6.12
C LEU A 377 10.98 -7.10 5.52
N ILE A 378 11.45 -7.06 4.28
CA ILE A 378 12.06 -8.20 3.60
C ILE A 378 13.57 -8.06 3.74
N CYS A 379 14.22 -9.04 4.36
CA CYS A 379 15.67 -9.10 4.45
C CYS A 379 16.22 -10.10 3.43
N ALA A 380 17.02 -9.60 2.49
CA ALA A 380 17.74 -10.41 1.53
C ALA A 380 19.18 -10.63 2.02
N VAL A 381 19.54 -11.87 2.31
CA VAL A 381 20.93 -12.25 2.65
C VAL A 381 21.64 -12.55 1.33
N ASN A 382 22.26 -11.53 0.76
CA ASN A 382 22.86 -11.62 -0.56
C ASN A 382 24.26 -12.25 -0.54
N LYS A 383 24.70 -12.71 -1.71
CA LYS A 383 26.00 -13.36 -1.95
C LYS A 383 26.16 -14.73 -1.31
N ILE A 384 25.08 -15.50 -1.22
CA ILE A 384 25.18 -16.89 -0.74
C ILE A 384 26.06 -17.75 -1.63
N ASP A 385 26.36 -17.33 -2.87
CA ASP A 385 27.35 -17.99 -3.73
C ASP A 385 28.77 -17.99 -3.14
N GLU A 386 29.08 -17.13 -2.17
CA GLU A 386 30.37 -17.17 -1.47
C GLU A 386 30.53 -18.45 -0.62
N VAL A 387 29.45 -19.20 -0.35
CA VAL A 387 29.50 -20.55 0.25
C VAL A 387 30.31 -21.54 -0.60
N PHE A 388 30.43 -21.28 -1.91
CA PHE A 388 31.21 -22.10 -2.83
C PHE A 388 32.70 -21.74 -2.84
N SER A 389 33.09 -20.64 -2.18
CA SER A 389 34.45 -20.08 -2.25
C SER A 389 35.35 -20.50 -1.08
N ASP A 390 34.79 -21.03 0.01
CA ASP A 390 35.54 -21.43 1.20
C ASP A 390 35.05 -22.79 1.72
N ALA A 391 35.98 -23.69 2.04
CA ALA A 391 35.69 -25.00 2.61
C ALA A 391 35.08 -24.88 4.02
N ASP A 392 35.48 -23.86 4.79
CA ASP A 392 35.03 -23.64 6.17
C ASP A 392 33.75 -22.79 6.25
N SER A 393 33.18 -22.39 5.11
CA SER A 393 31.93 -21.60 5.07
C SER A 393 30.72 -22.42 5.53
N GLU A 394 29.72 -21.72 6.08
CA GLU A 394 28.48 -22.35 6.51
C GLU A 394 27.64 -22.84 5.32
N LYS A 395 27.53 -24.17 5.19
CA LYS A 395 26.91 -24.85 4.05
C LYS A 395 25.39 -24.92 4.09
N MET A 396 24.74 -24.48 5.17
CA MET A 396 23.28 -24.56 5.37
C MET A 396 22.63 -23.17 5.28
N PRO A 397 22.11 -22.74 4.11
CA PRO A 397 21.47 -21.43 3.94
C PRO A 397 20.33 -21.17 4.94
N ILE A 398 19.56 -22.21 5.25
CA ILE A 398 18.47 -22.17 6.22
C ILE A 398 18.94 -21.81 7.63
N ARG A 399 20.09 -22.34 8.07
CA ARG A 399 20.64 -22.04 9.40
C ARG A 399 20.99 -20.57 9.53
N ILE A 400 21.60 -20.00 8.49
CA ILE A 400 22.00 -18.60 8.44
C ILE A 400 20.76 -17.70 8.45
N ALA A 401 19.77 -18.01 7.62
CA ALA A 401 18.52 -17.26 7.57
C ALA A 401 17.81 -17.26 8.93
N ASP A 402 17.71 -18.41 9.60
CA ASP A 402 17.11 -18.53 10.93
C ASP A 402 17.92 -17.80 12.02
N PHE A 403 19.25 -17.89 11.98
CA PHE A 403 20.14 -17.16 12.90
C PHE A 403 19.96 -15.65 12.79
N ILE A 404 20.00 -15.10 11.57
CA ILE A 404 19.83 -13.67 11.30
C ILE A 404 18.45 -13.23 11.77
N ARG A 405 17.42 -14.00 11.46
CA ARG A 405 16.04 -13.73 11.88
C ARG A 405 15.90 -13.71 13.39
N ALA A 406 16.47 -14.68 14.11
CA ALA A 406 16.46 -14.75 15.56
C ALA A 406 17.15 -13.52 16.18
N LYS A 407 18.29 -13.09 15.61
CA LYS A 407 19.00 -11.90 16.05
C LYS A 407 18.14 -10.63 15.87
N TYR A 408 17.50 -10.46 14.71
CA TYR A 408 16.61 -9.31 14.48
C TYR A 408 15.35 -9.34 15.35
N LYS A 409 14.77 -10.52 15.59
CA LYS A 409 13.68 -10.67 16.57
C LYS A 409 14.10 -10.20 17.97
N SER A 410 15.31 -10.55 18.41
CA SER A 410 15.84 -10.11 19.71
C SER A 410 16.00 -8.59 19.81
N MET A 411 16.16 -7.90 18.68
CA MET A 411 16.22 -6.43 18.58
C MET A 411 14.83 -5.79 18.45
N GLY A 412 13.76 -6.59 18.37
CA GLY A 412 12.37 -6.12 18.27
C GLY A 412 11.78 -6.12 16.86
N TYR A 413 12.50 -6.62 15.85
CA TYR A 413 11.98 -6.80 14.49
C TYR A 413 11.27 -8.15 14.40
N ARG A 414 10.00 -8.19 14.79
CA ARG A 414 9.21 -9.43 14.81
C ARG A 414 8.55 -9.74 13.47
N ASN A 415 8.29 -8.72 12.65
CA ASN A 415 7.62 -8.80 11.35
C ASN A 415 8.62 -8.82 10.20
N ILE A 416 9.62 -9.71 10.28
CA ILE A 416 10.71 -9.80 9.31
C ILE A 416 10.73 -11.18 8.63
N ILE A 417 10.88 -11.15 7.32
CA ILE A 417 11.14 -12.32 6.49
C ILE A 417 12.57 -12.26 6.00
N VAL A 418 13.32 -13.36 6.15
CA VAL A 418 14.73 -13.47 5.75
C VAL A 418 14.84 -14.49 4.63
N ILE A 419 15.38 -14.07 3.49
CA ILE A 419 15.54 -14.88 2.29
C ILE A 419 17.01 -14.86 1.84
N PRO A 420 17.71 -16.00 1.85
CA PRO A 420 19.05 -16.12 1.28
C PRO A 420 19.00 -16.01 -0.25
N ILE A 421 19.87 -15.17 -0.84
CA ILE A 421 19.94 -14.96 -2.29
C ILE A 421 21.37 -14.84 -2.83
N SER A 422 21.54 -15.14 -4.11
CA SER A 422 22.67 -14.73 -4.94
C SER A 422 22.15 -13.98 -6.15
N ALA A 423 22.13 -12.64 -6.04
CA ALA A 423 21.68 -11.79 -7.14
C ALA A 423 22.57 -11.92 -8.38
N MET A 424 23.87 -12.18 -8.19
CA MET A 424 24.83 -12.33 -9.28
C MET A 424 24.60 -13.63 -10.06
N THR A 425 24.44 -14.76 -9.35
CA THR A 425 24.13 -16.06 -9.98
C THR A 425 22.85 -15.98 -10.79
N TYR A 426 21.79 -15.43 -10.21
CA TYR A 426 20.53 -15.25 -10.91
C TYR A 426 20.67 -14.37 -12.15
N PHE A 427 21.23 -13.16 -11.99
CA PHE A 427 21.33 -12.18 -13.08
C PHE A 427 22.18 -12.71 -14.24
N TYR A 428 23.34 -13.32 -13.98
CA TYR A 428 24.21 -13.85 -15.02
C TYR A 428 23.57 -15.03 -15.76
N MET A 429 22.87 -15.92 -15.04
CA MET A 429 22.15 -17.02 -15.68
C MET A 429 21.01 -16.51 -16.57
N GLN A 430 20.26 -15.49 -16.12
CA GLN A 430 19.22 -14.86 -16.95
C GLN A 430 19.82 -14.24 -18.22
N LYS A 431 20.92 -13.48 -18.10
CA LYS A 431 21.59 -12.89 -19.27
C LYS A 431 22.10 -13.92 -20.26
N LEU A 432 22.70 -15.02 -19.77
CA LEU A 432 23.09 -16.13 -20.63
C LEU A 432 21.85 -16.73 -21.32
N ALA A 433 20.76 -16.95 -20.60
CA ALA A 433 19.57 -17.59 -21.14
C ALA A 433 18.77 -16.71 -22.13
N ASP A 434 18.79 -15.39 -21.95
CA ASP A 434 18.20 -14.45 -22.92
C ASP A 434 18.97 -14.44 -24.24
N ARG A 435 20.30 -14.58 -24.17
CA ARG A 435 21.16 -14.59 -25.36
C ARG A 435 21.27 -15.97 -26.01
N PHE A 436 21.29 -17.03 -25.20
CA PHE A 436 21.49 -18.41 -25.55
C PHE A 436 20.39 -19.28 -24.92
N PRO A 437 19.17 -19.29 -25.50
CA PRO A 437 18.03 -20.01 -24.95
C PRO A 437 18.26 -21.51 -24.76
N GLU A 438 19.24 -22.11 -25.46
CA GLU A 438 19.59 -23.52 -25.36
C GLU A 438 20.04 -23.96 -23.96
N VAL A 439 20.46 -23.04 -23.09
CA VAL A 439 20.78 -23.36 -21.68
C VAL A 439 19.56 -23.84 -20.89
N LYS A 440 18.33 -23.56 -21.37
CA LYS A 440 17.10 -24.04 -20.73
C LYS A 440 16.73 -25.47 -21.16
N GLY A 441 17.49 -26.07 -22.08
CA GLY A 441 17.29 -27.45 -22.52
C GLY A 441 17.87 -28.47 -21.54
N GLU A 442 17.64 -29.76 -21.83
CA GLU A 442 18.11 -30.89 -21.01
C GLU A 442 19.65 -31.01 -20.99
N ASP A 443 20.33 -30.75 -22.12
CA ASP A 443 21.80 -30.75 -22.21
C ASP A 443 22.41 -29.41 -21.77
N PHE A 444 22.35 -29.13 -20.46
CA PHE A 444 22.89 -27.90 -19.87
C PHE A 444 24.41 -27.78 -20.05
N ALA A 445 25.15 -28.84 -19.72
CA ALA A 445 26.62 -28.85 -19.79
C ALA A 445 27.13 -28.66 -21.23
N GLY A 446 26.54 -29.37 -22.20
CA GLY A 446 26.89 -29.19 -23.61
C GLY A 446 26.52 -27.80 -24.13
N ALA A 447 25.43 -27.20 -23.65
CA ALA A 447 25.09 -25.81 -23.97
C ALA A 447 26.19 -24.85 -23.52
N LEU A 448 26.71 -24.97 -22.29
CA LEU A 448 27.79 -24.11 -21.79
C LEU A 448 29.08 -24.23 -22.62
N GLU A 449 29.43 -25.41 -23.11
CA GLU A 449 30.61 -25.60 -24.00
C GLU A 449 30.41 -25.02 -25.40
N ARG A 450 29.19 -25.13 -25.97
CA ARG A 450 28.84 -24.48 -27.24
C ARG A 450 28.94 -22.96 -27.11
N ILE A 451 28.38 -22.41 -26.03
CA ILE A 451 28.43 -20.97 -25.74
C ILE A 451 29.88 -20.51 -25.60
N LYS A 452 30.74 -21.25 -24.88
CA LYS A 452 32.17 -20.95 -24.77
C LYS A 452 32.84 -20.82 -26.14
N SER A 453 32.54 -21.74 -27.04
CA SER A 453 33.09 -21.77 -28.40
C SER A 453 32.63 -20.56 -29.22
N ILE A 454 31.34 -20.22 -29.13
CA ILE A 454 30.77 -19.02 -29.77
C ILE A 454 31.41 -17.75 -29.21
N ILE A 455 31.60 -17.68 -27.89
CA ILE A 455 32.15 -16.51 -27.19
C ILE A 455 33.63 -16.28 -27.53
N LYS A 456 34.38 -17.35 -27.77
CA LYS A 456 35.79 -17.26 -28.17
C LYS A 456 35.94 -16.69 -29.59
N ALA A 457 34.94 -16.89 -30.46
CA ALA A 457 35.01 -16.51 -31.86
C ALA A 457 34.68 -15.04 -32.17
N LYS A 458 34.03 -14.27 -31.27
CA LYS A 458 33.65 -12.86 -31.53
C LYS A 458 34.30 -11.94 -30.48
N GLU A 459 35.52 -11.47 -30.74
CA GLU A 459 36.46 -11.02 -29.70
C GLU A 459 36.16 -9.71 -28.94
N GLU A 460 35.24 -8.83 -29.36
CA GLU A 460 35.03 -7.51 -28.70
C GLU A 460 33.64 -7.29 -28.08
N SER A 461 32.54 -7.78 -28.67
CA SER A 461 31.17 -7.56 -28.15
C SER A 461 30.69 -8.56 -27.08
N GLN A 462 31.61 -9.38 -26.55
CA GLN A 462 31.28 -10.52 -25.68
C GLN A 462 32.05 -10.56 -24.36
N LYS A 463 32.79 -9.50 -24.00
CA LYS A 463 33.60 -9.49 -22.76
C LYS A 463 32.76 -9.75 -21.50
N GLU A 464 31.57 -9.17 -21.41
CA GLU A 464 30.64 -9.40 -20.29
C GLU A 464 30.16 -10.86 -20.25
N TYR A 465 29.76 -11.41 -21.39
CA TYR A 465 29.34 -12.80 -21.50
C TYR A 465 30.46 -13.81 -21.19
N LYS A 466 31.74 -13.45 -21.42
CA LYS A 466 32.90 -14.24 -20.94
C LYS A 466 32.88 -14.34 -19.41
N THR A 467 32.66 -13.21 -18.73
CA THR A 467 32.55 -13.16 -17.27
C THR A 467 31.33 -13.94 -16.78
N TYR A 468 30.16 -13.75 -17.39
CA TYR A 468 28.92 -14.43 -16.99
C TYR A 468 29.07 -15.95 -17.13
N LEU A 469 29.60 -16.41 -18.28
CA LEU A 469 29.83 -17.83 -18.51
C LEU A 469 30.87 -18.42 -17.54
N ALA A 470 31.99 -17.72 -17.31
CA ALA A 470 33.02 -18.20 -16.40
C ALA A 470 32.49 -18.36 -14.97
N PHE A 471 31.72 -17.38 -14.49
CA PHE A 471 31.08 -17.40 -13.19
C PHE A 471 30.07 -18.56 -13.07
N ILE A 472 29.13 -18.67 -14.02
CA ILE A 472 28.10 -19.72 -14.01
C ILE A 472 28.71 -21.12 -14.10
N ARG A 473 29.79 -21.30 -14.87
CA ARG A 473 30.54 -22.56 -14.90
C ARG A 473 31.19 -22.89 -13.56
N GLY A 474 31.68 -21.88 -12.83
CA GLY A 474 32.23 -22.06 -11.48
C GLY A 474 31.17 -22.54 -10.50
N ILE A 475 29.98 -21.93 -10.54
CA ILE A 475 28.83 -22.36 -9.74
C ILE A 475 28.40 -23.78 -10.12
N ALA A 476 28.18 -24.04 -11.41
CA ALA A 476 27.84 -25.35 -11.93
C ALA A 476 28.83 -26.43 -11.47
N GLY A 477 30.13 -26.18 -11.64
CA GLY A 477 31.17 -27.11 -11.21
C GLY A 477 31.16 -27.32 -9.69
N SER A 478 30.89 -26.28 -8.89
CA SER A 478 30.78 -26.42 -7.44
C SER A 478 29.57 -27.27 -7.06
N LEU A 479 28.41 -27.04 -7.67
CA LEU A 479 27.19 -27.84 -7.44
C LEU A 479 27.41 -29.32 -7.77
N GLU A 480 28.02 -29.61 -8.92
CA GLU A 480 28.29 -30.98 -9.36
C GLU A 480 29.36 -31.68 -8.49
N THR A 481 30.45 -30.98 -8.14
CA THR A 481 31.62 -31.62 -7.52
C THR A 481 31.62 -31.59 -5.99
N ILE A 482 31.02 -30.58 -5.38
CA ILE A 482 31.02 -30.40 -3.91
C ILE A 482 29.67 -30.86 -3.32
N TYR A 483 28.57 -30.61 -4.03
CA TYR A 483 27.22 -30.85 -3.50
C TYR A 483 26.49 -31.98 -4.22
N ASP A 484 27.11 -32.69 -5.17
CA ASP A 484 26.50 -33.78 -5.96
C ASP A 484 25.12 -33.43 -6.57
N ILE A 485 24.88 -32.14 -6.83
CA ILE A 485 23.61 -31.64 -7.38
C ILE A 485 23.64 -31.74 -8.89
N GLU A 486 22.62 -32.38 -9.47
CA GLU A 486 22.40 -32.38 -10.92
C GLU A 486 22.24 -30.94 -11.44
N VAL A 487 23.15 -30.54 -12.32
CA VAL A 487 23.20 -29.16 -12.81
C VAL A 487 22.29 -28.97 -14.02
N SER A 488 21.36 -28.03 -13.89
CA SER A 488 20.47 -27.56 -14.93
C SER A 488 20.26 -26.05 -14.77
N TYR A 489 19.62 -25.43 -15.75
CA TYR A 489 19.17 -24.04 -15.60
C TYR A 489 18.28 -23.87 -14.36
N GLU A 490 17.37 -24.81 -14.11
CA GLU A 490 16.46 -24.73 -12.96
C GLU A 490 17.20 -24.88 -11.64
N SER A 491 18.16 -25.81 -11.53
CA SER A 491 18.93 -25.93 -10.28
C SER A 491 19.76 -24.67 -10.00
N ILE A 492 20.42 -24.06 -11.00
CA ILE A 492 21.14 -22.78 -10.81
C ILE A 492 20.20 -21.64 -10.36
N ILE A 493 19.01 -21.53 -10.96
CA ILE A 493 18.03 -20.52 -10.55
C ILE A 493 17.53 -20.79 -9.12
N ASN A 494 17.27 -22.04 -8.76
CA ASN A 494 16.78 -22.41 -7.44
C ASN A 494 17.82 -22.17 -6.34
N VAL A 495 19.08 -22.60 -6.54
CA VAL A 495 20.16 -22.37 -5.57
C VAL A 495 20.48 -20.88 -5.40
N SER A 496 20.17 -20.04 -6.39
CA SER A 496 20.32 -18.60 -6.25
C SER A 496 19.35 -17.99 -5.24
N GLY A 497 18.23 -18.65 -4.90
CA GLY A 497 17.17 -18.12 -4.03
C GLY A 497 16.47 -16.84 -4.53
N PHE A 498 16.94 -16.24 -5.62
CA PHE A 498 16.52 -14.91 -6.07
C PHE A 498 15.10 -14.93 -6.65
N GLU A 499 14.71 -16.01 -7.30
CA GLU A 499 13.34 -16.15 -7.84
C GLU A 499 12.30 -16.16 -6.71
N LEU A 500 12.58 -16.88 -5.63
CA LEU A 500 11.74 -16.86 -4.42
C LEU A 500 11.68 -15.46 -3.82
N PHE A 501 12.82 -14.79 -3.68
CA PHE A 501 12.89 -13.41 -3.20
C PHE A 501 12.07 -12.45 -4.08
N ARG A 502 12.24 -12.50 -5.40
CA ARG A 502 11.50 -11.69 -6.36
C ARG A 502 10.00 -11.92 -6.24
N ARG A 503 9.56 -13.18 -6.22
CA ARG A 503 8.14 -13.53 -6.05
C ARG A 503 7.57 -12.98 -4.75
N TYR A 504 8.30 -13.07 -3.65
CA TYR A 504 7.86 -12.54 -2.37
C TYR A 504 7.76 -11.00 -2.37
N VAL A 505 8.75 -10.31 -2.95
CA VAL A 505 8.68 -8.84 -3.14
C VAL A 505 7.46 -8.47 -3.97
N GLU A 506 7.26 -9.13 -5.12
CA GLU A 506 6.11 -8.88 -6.00
C GLU A 506 4.78 -9.19 -5.30
N GLN A 507 4.70 -10.26 -4.53
CA GLN A 507 3.52 -10.61 -3.75
C GLN A 507 3.19 -9.52 -2.72
N VAL A 508 4.18 -9.01 -1.98
CA VAL A 508 3.98 -7.91 -1.02
C VAL A 508 3.57 -6.64 -1.74
N VAL A 509 4.14 -6.33 -2.91
CA VAL A 509 3.79 -5.17 -3.74
C VAL A 509 2.35 -5.24 -4.25
N PHE A 510 1.99 -6.31 -4.95
CA PHE A 510 0.71 -6.42 -5.67
C PHE A 510 -0.45 -6.95 -4.84
N SER A 511 -0.15 -7.66 -3.75
CA SER A 511 -1.19 -8.09 -2.82
C SER A 511 -1.30 -7.09 -1.69
N LYS A 512 -0.26 -6.92 -0.88
CA LYS A 512 -0.39 -6.18 0.39
C LYS A 512 -0.37 -4.65 0.19
N ALA A 513 0.72 -4.12 -0.35
CA ALA A 513 0.95 -2.68 -0.44
C ALA A 513 -0.10 -1.97 -1.29
N GLU A 514 -0.47 -2.54 -2.44
CA GLU A 514 -1.51 -1.97 -3.28
C GLU A 514 -2.88 -1.93 -2.58
N VAL A 515 -3.28 -3.02 -1.91
CA VAL A 515 -4.54 -3.06 -1.16
C VAL A 515 -4.52 -2.05 -0.01
N ASP A 516 -3.45 -2.01 0.79
CA ASP A 516 -3.34 -1.06 1.90
C ASP A 516 -3.37 0.39 1.40
N ARG A 517 -2.70 0.71 0.30
CA ARG A 517 -2.69 2.04 -0.29
C ARG A 517 -4.08 2.47 -0.75
N VAL A 518 -4.77 1.61 -1.51
CA VAL A 518 -6.12 1.92 -2.01
C VAL A 518 -7.11 1.98 -0.85
N TYR A 519 -7.05 1.06 0.10
CA TYR A 519 -7.91 1.03 1.28
C TYR A 519 -7.73 2.29 2.15
N ASN A 520 -6.49 2.76 2.33
CA ASN A 520 -6.21 4.01 3.02
C ASN A 520 -6.82 5.22 2.30
N VAL A 521 -6.82 5.23 0.97
CA VAL A 521 -7.50 6.26 0.18
C VAL A 521 -9.02 6.19 0.38
N ILE A 522 -9.62 5.00 0.26
CA ILE A 522 -11.06 4.78 0.51
C ILE A 522 -11.45 5.28 1.91
N THR A 523 -10.65 4.95 2.92
CA THR A 523 -10.89 5.39 4.31
C THR A 523 -10.84 6.91 4.43
N LYS A 524 -9.86 7.58 3.81
CA LYS A 524 -9.76 9.05 3.81
C LYS A 524 -10.89 9.72 3.03
N ILE A 525 -11.30 9.14 1.90
CA ILE A 525 -12.49 9.59 1.16
C ILE A 525 -13.72 9.52 2.07
N GLY A 526 -13.89 8.43 2.82
CA GLY A 526 -14.97 8.30 3.81
C GLY A 526 -14.95 9.39 4.89
N ILE A 527 -13.77 9.81 5.35
CA ILE A 527 -13.63 10.94 6.30
C ILE A 527 -14.12 12.24 5.68
N HIS A 528 -13.67 12.58 4.46
CA HIS A 528 -14.07 13.81 3.77
C HIS A 528 -15.55 13.81 3.40
N TYR A 529 -16.09 12.67 2.96
CA TYR A 529 -17.51 12.49 2.71
C TYR A 529 -18.34 12.73 3.97
N ASN A 530 -17.95 12.13 5.10
CA ASN A 530 -18.65 12.32 6.37
C ASN A 530 -18.58 13.78 6.85
N ALA A 531 -17.49 14.50 6.57
CA ALA A 531 -17.40 15.93 6.86
C ALA A 531 -18.43 16.74 6.06
N ILE A 532 -18.57 16.48 4.75
CA ILE A 532 -19.59 17.10 3.89
C ILE A 532 -20.99 16.77 4.40
N LYS A 533 -21.26 15.48 4.66
CA LYS A 533 -22.56 14.99 5.14
C LYS A 533 -22.94 15.64 6.46
N ASN A 534 -22.04 15.67 7.44
CA ASN A 534 -22.30 16.24 8.76
C ASN A 534 -22.60 17.74 8.68
N GLU A 535 -21.91 18.49 7.81
CA GLU A 535 -22.18 19.91 7.62
C GLU A 535 -23.58 20.13 7.03
N ILE A 536 -23.95 19.36 6.00
CA ILE A 536 -25.29 19.41 5.40
C ILE A 536 -26.36 19.04 6.43
N GLU A 537 -26.19 17.93 7.15
CA GLU A 537 -27.16 17.47 8.16
C GLU A 537 -27.31 18.45 9.33
N SER A 538 -26.21 19.03 9.82
CA SER A 538 -26.22 20.06 10.87
C SER A 538 -27.07 21.26 10.45
N ARG A 539 -26.88 21.74 9.21
CA ARG A 539 -27.59 22.92 8.68
C ARG A 539 -29.05 22.61 8.35
N LEU A 540 -29.36 21.43 7.82
CA LEU A 540 -30.73 20.95 7.65
C LEU A 540 -31.47 20.87 9.00
N ASN A 541 -30.79 20.47 10.08
CA ASN A 541 -31.39 20.44 11.41
C ASN A 541 -31.67 21.85 11.96
N ILE A 542 -30.77 22.82 11.72
CA ILE A 542 -31.03 24.24 12.04
C ILE A 542 -32.24 24.75 11.26
N LEU A 543 -32.32 24.48 9.95
CA LEU A 543 -33.46 24.87 9.12
C LEU A 543 -34.77 24.24 9.57
N LYS A 544 -34.76 22.96 9.96
CA LYS A 544 -35.93 22.29 10.56
C LYS A 544 -36.35 22.95 11.86
N SER A 545 -35.40 23.35 12.71
CA SER A 545 -35.69 24.06 13.98
C SER A 545 -36.27 25.46 13.75
N HIS A 546 -35.78 26.17 12.72
CA HIS A 546 -36.34 27.45 12.31
C HIS A 546 -37.75 27.27 11.73
N LYS A 547 -37.97 26.23 10.92
CA LYS A 547 -39.29 25.87 10.39
C LYS A 547 -40.28 25.57 11.52
N SER A 548 -39.93 24.76 12.51
CA SER A 548 -40.80 24.49 13.66
C SER A 548 -41.08 25.74 14.49
N SER A 549 -40.10 26.62 14.63
CA SER A 549 -40.28 27.90 15.33
C SER A 549 -41.23 28.84 14.58
N ILE A 550 -41.12 28.89 13.24
CA ILE A 550 -42.06 29.63 12.37
C ILE A 550 -43.46 29.02 12.44
N GLU A 551 -43.59 27.70 12.37
CA GLU A 551 -44.89 27.01 12.47
C GLU A 551 -45.56 27.25 13.83
N ASN A 552 -44.79 27.26 14.91
CA ASN A 552 -45.28 27.61 16.24
C ASN A 552 -45.70 29.08 16.32
N LEU A 553 -44.91 30.01 15.79
CA LEU A 553 -45.27 31.43 15.71
C LEU A 553 -46.52 31.65 14.85
N SER A 554 -46.66 30.93 13.73
CA SER A 554 -47.87 30.98 12.89
C SER A 554 -49.10 30.45 13.63
N LYS A 555 -48.97 29.38 14.42
CA LYS A 555 -50.05 28.89 15.29
C LYS A 555 -50.40 29.87 16.40
N GLU A 556 -49.40 30.48 17.04
CA GLU A 556 -49.60 31.52 18.05
C GLU A 556 -50.29 32.75 17.44
N ILE A 557 -49.95 33.14 16.21
CA ILE A 557 -50.64 34.22 15.47
C ILE A 557 -52.07 33.81 15.12
N GLU A 558 -52.33 32.58 14.67
CA GLU A 558 -53.68 32.07 14.40
C GLU A 558 -54.54 31.95 15.68
N GLU A 559 -53.94 31.66 16.84
CA GLU A 559 -54.60 31.67 18.14
C GLU A 559 -54.88 33.11 18.62
N PHE A 560 -53.93 34.04 18.40
CA PHE A 560 -54.10 35.47 18.67
C PHE A 560 -55.19 36.10 17.79
N GLU A 561 -55.26 35.72 16.51
CA GLU A 561 -56.32 36.13 15.59
C GLU A 561 -57.70 35.55 15.99
N LYS A 562 -57.75 34.40 16.67
CA LYS A 562 -59.01 33.79 17.13
C LYS A 562 -59.60 34.40 18.40
N GLU A 563 -58.80 35.02 19.27
CA GLU A 563 -59.30 35.64 20.50
C GLU A 563 -59.76 37.11 20.32
N ASP A 564 -59.14 37.90 19.43
CA ASP A 564 -59.50 39.33 19.25
C ASP A 564 -60.45 39.65 18.06
N LEU A 565 -60.68 38.72 17.12
CA LEU A 565 -61.58 38.98 15.96
C LEU A 565 -63.07 38.74 16.23
N LYS A 566 -63.46 38.35 17.46
CA LYS A 566 -64.87 38.16 17.82
C LYS A 566 -65.58 39.47 18.18
N ASP A 567 -64.89 40.38 18.86
CA ASP A 567 -65.47 41.65 19.33
C ASP A 567 -65.44 42.73 18.23
N ILE A 568 -64.40 42.74 17.40
CA ILE A 568 -64.26 43.66 16.26
C ILE A 568 -65.29 43.36 15.15
N LYS A 569 -65.63 42.08 14.93
CA LYS A 569 -66.58 41.67 13.89
C LYS A 569 -68.03 42.08 14.21
N GLN A 570 -68.41 42.10 15.49
CA GLN A 570 -69.73 42.56 15.95
C GLN A 570 -69.90 44.09 15.84
N GLU A 571 -68.84 44.87 16.08
CA GLU A 571 -68.86 46.33 15.88
C GLU A 571 -68.86 46.73 14.40
N ILE A 572 -68.14 45.98 13.54
CA ILE A 572 -68.10 46.20 12.08
C ILE A 572 -69.46 45.89 11.43
N GLU A 573 -70.17 44.83 11.84
CA GLU A 573 -71.50 44.50 11.31
C GLU A 573 -72.55 45.56 11.69
N SER A 574 -72.45 46.17 12.87
CA SER A 574 -73.26 47.33 13.31
C SER A 574 -72.99 48.61 12.51
N LEU A 575 -71.78 48.78 11.96
CA LEU A 575 -71.36 49.96 11.19
C LEU A 575 -71.71 49.85 9.70
N ILE A 576 -71.77 48.63 9.16
CA ILE A 576 -72.13 48.35 7.75
C ILE A 576 -73.62 48.63 7.47
N GLU A 577 -74.52 48.35 8.41
CA GLU A 577 -75.97 48.67 8.26
C GLU A 577 -76.27 50.18 8.18
N LYS A 578 -75.42 51.04 8.77
CA LYS A 578 -75.62 52.51 8.78
C LYS A 578 -75.07 53.23 7.54
N LEU A 579 -74.30 52.57 6.68
CA LEU A 579 -73.51 53.24 5.62
C LEU A 579 -73.91 52.92 4.18
N GLN A 580 -75.01 52.17 3.94
CA GLN A 580 -75.53 51.90 2.59
C GLN A 580 -76.19 53.12 1.88
N GLY A 581 -76.09 54.34 2.44
CA GLY A 581 -76.91 55.47 2.01
C GLY A 581 -76.35 56.40 0.93
N LYS A 582 -75.06 56.77 0.90
CA LYS A 582 -74.60 57.90 0.07
C LYS A 582 -73.15 57.78 -0.40
N GLU A 583 -72.97 56.87 -1.35
CA GLU A 583 -71.70 56.44 -1.94
C GLU A 583 -70.99 57.46 -2.85
N LYS A 584 -71.62 58.56 -3.31
CA LYS A 584 -71.10 59.29 -4.49
C LYS A 584 -70.49 60.70 -4.31
N GLU A 585 -70.61 61.36 -3.16
CA GLU A 585 -70.10 62.75 -3.02
C GLU A 585 -68.99 62.96 -1.97
N LEU A 586 -68.82 62.07 -0.99
CA LEU A 586 -67.84 62.26 0.10
C LEU A 586 -66.37 62.02 -0.30
N LYS A 587 -66.13 61.41 -1.48
CA LYS A 587 -64.78 61.01 -1.95
C LYS A 587 -63.82 62.18 -2.25
N LYS A 588 -64.30 63.43 -2.36
CA LYS A 588 -63.44 64.58 -2.71
C LYS A 588 -63.15 65.55 -1.55
N ALA A 589 -63.97 65.58 -0.50
CA ALA A 589 -63.81 66.52 0.63
C ALA A 589 -63.16 65.93 1.89
N VAL A 590 -63.22 64.61 2.09
CA VAL A 590 -62.68 63.96 3.30
C VAL A 590 -61.15 63.81 3.28
N ARG A 591 -60.53 63.87 2.08
CA ARG A 591 -59.07 63.75 1.89
C ARG A 591 -58.24 64.91 2.48
N SER A 592 -58.82 66.09 2.73
CA SER A 592 -58.08 67.23 3.30
C SER A 592 -58.27 67.40 4.80
N THR A 593 -59.40 66.97 5.37
CA THR A 593 -59.73 67.21 6.80
C THR A 593 -59.28 66.09 7.75
N LEU A 594 -59.14 64.84 7.27
CA LEU A 594 -58.59 63.72 8.08
C LEU A 594 -57.07 63.82 8.34
N LYS A 595 -56.37 64.73 7.65
CA LYS A 595 -54.89 64.86 7.72
C LYS A 595 -54.38 65.65 8.94
N SER A 596 -55.23 66.39 9.65
CA SER A 596 -54.81 67.24 10.79
C SER A 596 -55.16 66.68 12.17
N SER A 597 -56.24 65.90 12.30
CA SER A 597 -56.67 65.32 13.59
C SER A 597 -55.96 64.01 13.97
N PHE A 598 -55.42 63.31 12.98
CA PHE A 598 -54.62 62.08 13.16
C PHE A 598 -53.28 62.33 13.90
N LYS A 599 -52.77 63.57 13.92
CA LYS A 599 -51.41 63.91 14.38
C LYS A 599 -51.22 64.03 15.89
N ARG A 600 -52.27 63.95 16.72
CA ARG A 600 -52.18 64.26 18.17
C ARG A 600 -52.44 63.09 19.11
N ALA A 601 -53.24 62.09 18.72
CA ALA A 601 -53.46 60.88 19.53
C ALA A 601 -52.45 59.75 19.22
N GLU A 602 -51.87 59.76 18.01
CA GLU A 602 -50.81 58.86 17.55
C GLU A 602 -49.48 59.04 18.31
N LYS A 603 -49.25 60.19 18.97
CA LYS A 603 -47.97 60.54 19.59
C LYS A 603 -47.70 59.81 20.91
N ASN A 604 -48.72 59.50 21.72
CA ASN A 604 -48.50 59.00 23.09
C ASN A 604 -48.50 57.47 23.23
N SER A 605 -49.29 56.72 22.44
CA SER A 605 -49.23 55.24 22.47
C SER A 605 -48.13 54.65 21.58
N LYS A 606 -47.59 55.41 20.61
CA LYS A 606 -46.44 54.98 19.80
C LYS A 606 -45.10 55.04 20.52
N GLU A 607 -44.92 55.87 21.55
CA GLU A 607 -43.64 55.98 22.27
C GLU A 607 -43.37 54.79 23.20
N ALA A 608 -44.40 54.24 23.85
CA ALA A 608 -44.26 53.03 24.66
C ALA A 608 -44.00 51.77 23.81
N LEU A 609 -44.72 51.63 22.69
CA LEU A 609 -44.48 50.56 21.71
C LEU A 609 -43.14 50.71 20.99
N LYS A 610 -42.68 51.94 20.69
CA LYS A 610 -41.34 52.17 20.10
C LYS A 610 -40.19 51.80 21.02
N ASN A 611 -40.33 51.94 22.34
CA ASN A 611 -39.25 51.61 23.27
C ASN A 611 -39.09 50.09 23.43
N ASN A 612 -40.18 49.33 23.51
CA ASN A 612 -40.12 47.86 23.49
C ASN A 612 -39.73 47.31 22.10
N LEU A 613 -40.19 47.93 21.01
CA LEU A 613 -39.72 47.62 19.65
C LEU A 613 -38.27 48.04 19.41
N LYS A 614 -37.72 49.04 20.11
CA LYS A 614 -36.30 49.39 20.02
C LYS A 614 -35.42 48.42 20.80
N GLU A 615 -35.84 47.91 21.94
CA GLU A 615 -35.10 46.87 22.66
C GLU A 615 -35.10 45.53 21.91
N ILE A 616 -36.23 45.19 21.27
CA ILE A 616 -36.33 44.01 20.40
C ILE A 616 -35.58 44.27 19.09
N SER A 617 -35.79 45.40 18.40
CA SER A 617 -35.05 45.78 17.18
C SER A 617 -33.54 45.82 17.42
N ASN A 618 -33.05 46.41 18.51
CA ASN A 618 -31.60 46.45 18.80
C ASN A 618 -31.01 45.07 19.15
N LYS A 619 -31.83 44.06 19.50
CA LYS A 619 -31.38 42.66 19.60
C LYS A 619 -31.46 41.91 18.27
N PHE A 620 -32.11 42.47 17.25
CA PHE A 620 -32.45 41.84 15.97
C PHE A 620 -32.05 42.67 14.73
N SER A 621 -31.26 43.75 14.87
CA SER A 621 -31.00 44.72 13.79
C SER A 621 -29.61 44.67 13.15
N ASP A 622 -28.82 43.63 13.37
CA ASP A 622 -27.61 43.36 12.57
C ASP A 622 -27.69 41.95 12.00
N ASP A 623 -28.38 41.79 10.87
CA ASP A 623 -27.85 41.04 9.71
C ASP A 623 -28.90 41.00 8.58
N ASP A 624 -28.53 41.53 7.41
CA ASP A 624 -29.22 41.35 6.12
C ASP A 624 -29.30 39.87 5.66
N LYS A 625 -28.92 38.92 6.52
CA LYS A 625 -28.73 37.49 6.27
C LYS A 625 -30.02 36.70 6.02
N TYR A 626 -31.21 37.23 6.35
CA TYR A 626 -32.47 36.45 6.33
C TYR A 626 -33.42 36.73 5.17
N LYS A 627 -33.21 37.79 4.37
CA LYS A 627 -34.06 38.05 3.20
C LYS A 627 -33.71 37.17 2.00
N ASP A 628 -32.45 36.80 1.86
CA ASP A 628 -31.97 35.88 0.83
C ASP A 628 -32.21 34.39 1.14
N ILE A 629 -32.37 34.05 2.44
CA ILE A 629 -32.77 32.70 2.90
C ILE A 629 -34.22 32.37 2.51
N ILE A 630 -35.10 33.37 2.48
CA ILE A 630 -36.54 33.17 2.22
C ILE A 630 -36.82 33.09 0.70
N SER A 631 -36.03 33.78 -0.13
CA SER A 631 -36.23 33.83 -1.59
C SER A 631 -35.68 32.62 -2.34
N ASN A 632 -34.72 31.87 -1.77
CA ASN A 632 -34.11 30.66 -2.37
C ASN A 632 -34.36 29.36 -1.59
N ARG A 633 -35.38 29.35 -0.73
CA ARG A 633 -35.69 28.21 0.15
C ARG A 633 -36.02 26.92 -0.63
N SER A 634 -36.74 27.03 -1.75
CA SER A 634 -37.09 25.86 -2.58
C SER A 634 -35.92 25.33 -3.41
N THR A 635 -35.09 26.23 -3.95
CA THR A 635 -33.93 25.89 -4.79
C THR A 635 -32.80 25.26 -3.98
N LEU A 636 -32.57 25.72 -2.75
CA LEU A 636 -31.58 25.11 -1.86
C LEU A 636 -32.05 23.77 -1.27
N ASP A 637 -33.34 23.65 -0.93
CA ASP A 637 -33.93 22.39 -0.45
C ASP A 637 -33.95 21.32 -1.56
N GLU A 638 -34.31 21.68 -2.80
CA GLU A 638 -34.24 20.77 -3.97
C GLU A 638 -32.80 20.36 -4.29
N PHE A 639 -31.86 21.32 -4.34
CA PHE A 639 -30.46 21.02 -4.61
C PHE A 639 -29.82 20.14 -3.54
N LEU A 640 -30.05 20.41 -2.24
CA LEU A 640 -29.46 19.62 -1.16
C LEU A 640 -30.06 18.21 -1.06
N GLU A 641 -31.32 18.01 -1.40
CA GLU A 641 -31.93 16.67 -1.54
C GLU A 641 -31.40 15.94 -2.77
N GLU A 642 -31.32 16.58 -3.94
CA GLU A 642 -30.85 15.98 -5.19
C GLU A 642 -29.35 15.65 -5.15
N PHE A 643 -28.55 16.50 -4.50
CA PHE A 643 -27.14 16.27 -4.20
C PHE A 643 -26.94 15.15 -3.17
N ARG A 644 -27.78 15.10 -2.13
CA ARG A 644 -27.78 14.02 -1.13
C ARG A 644 -28.17 12.68 -1.76
N GLU A 645 -29.22 12.61 -2.58
CA GLU A 645 -29.62 11.37 -3.26
C GLU A 645 -28.53 10.91 -4.24
N SER A 646 -27.97 11.83 -5.03
CA SER A 646 -26.87 11.52 -5.97
C SER A 646 -25.61 11.01 -5.26
N LEU A 647 -25.18 11.63 -4.16
CA LEU A 647 -24.00 11.19 -3.41
C LEU A 647 -24.25 9.91 -2.60
N LEU A 648 -25.41 9.78 -1.98
CA LEU A 648 -25.73 8.64 -1.11
C LEU A 648 -26.02 7.37 -1.93
N GLU A 649 -26.71 7.49 -3.07
CA GLU A 649 -26.99 6.36 -3.96
C GLU A 649 -25.71 5.81 -4.61
N VAL A 650 -24.77 6.69 -4.99
CA VAL A 650 -23.47 6.33 -5.56
C VAL A 650 -22.54 5.74 -4.50
N PHE A 651 -22.47 6.36 -3.32
CA PHE A 651 -21.61 5.89 -2.22
C PHE A 651 -22.07 4.53 -1.67
N LEU A 652 -23.38 4.30 -1.55
CA LEU A 652 -23.93 3.01 -1.09
C LEU A 652 -23.74 1.89 -2.11
N ARG A 653 -23.69 2.20 -3.41
CA ARG A 653 -23.36 1.25 -4.48
C ARG A 653 -21.84 0.92 -4.49
N SER A 654 -20.98 1.92 -4.36
CA SER A 654 -19.52 1.80 -4.49
C SER A 654 -18.74 1.30 -3.27
N THR A 655 -19.30 1.39 -2.07
CA THR A 655 -18.60 0.97 -0.84
C THR A 655 -19.13 -0.32 -0.22
N GLY A 656 -20.21 -0.90 -0.75
CA GLY A 656 -20.88 -2.06 -0.15
C GLY A 656 -21.44 -1.82 1.27
N LEU A 657 -21.34 -0.61 1.82
CA LEU A 657 -21.77 -0.24 3.17
C LEU A 657 -23.31 -0.19 3.31
N GLY A 658 -24.06 -0.27 2.20
CA GLY A 658 -25.52 -0.29 2.22
C GLY A 658 -26.16 -1.51 2.91
N LYS A 659 -25.40 -2.54 3.26
CA LYS A 659 -25.90 -3.68 4.06
C LYS A 659 -25.85 -3.49 5.58
N HIS A 660 -25.16 -2.47 6.10
CA HIS A 660 -25.02 -2.28 7.56
C HIS A 660 -25.80 -1.09 8.15
N ILE A 661 -26.62 -0.39 7.36
CA ILE A 661 -27.46 0.73 7.85
C ILE A 661 -28.95 0.34 7.91
N LYS A 662 -29.35 -0.82 7.37
CA LYS A 662 -30.76 -1.27 7.43
C LYS A 662 -31.20 -1.94 8.74
N ASP A 663 -30.27 -2.25 9.64
CA ASP A 663 -30.56 -2.90 10.93
C ASP A 663 -30.14 -2.04 12.15
N GLY A 664 -30.39 -0.72 12.08
CA GLY A 664 -30.19 0.22 13.19
C GLY A 664 -31.45 1.02 13.49
#